data_AF-A0A2S0U9S2-F1
#
_entry.id   AF-A0A2S0U9S2-F1
#
_cell.length_a   1.000
_cell.length_b   1.000
_cell.length_c   1.000
_cell.angle_alpha   90.00
_cell.angle_beta   90.00
_cell.angle_gamma   90.00
#
_symmetry.space_group_name_H-M   'P 1'
#
loop_
_entity.id
_entity.type
_entity.pdbx_description
1 polymer ?
#
loop_
_entity_poly.entity_id
_entity_poly.type
_entity_poly.pdbx_seq_one_letter_code
_entity_poly.pdbx_strand_id
1 'polypeptide(L)'
;MRTKSAFKKPISIMMTAVLTLSLTFSSFQLGTPKAAAAASVEGTRFLQLYDQLKDPKSGYFSAEGIPYHSVETLMSEAPDYGHMTTSEAYSYWMWLEVLYGHYTGDWTKLEGAWDNMEKYMIPINEGDGKEEQPTMSYYNPNSPATYAAEYAQPDQYPSRLTSEYPAGKDPLDAELKSTYGNNQTYMMHWLLDVDNWYGYGNLLNPGHTATYVNTFQRGEQESVFETVPHPSQDDKSFGKPNEGFMTLFTKENNAPAAQWRYTSAADADARAVQAMFWAKKLGYDNEVYLKKAEKMGDYLRYTMYDKYFQKIGSASDGKPTAGTGKDASHYLLSWYASWGGGLGQSGNWAWRIGASHVHQGYQNVVAAYALSDAENGGLVPASPTAEQDWDTSLKRQLEFYNWLQSSEGAIAGGATNSWDGAYKAYPAGISTFYDMAYDSAPVYHDPESNNWFGMQAWPVERVAELYYILASNGDTSSENFKMAKKVIENWVDWSMDYAFAGERPVSDAEGYYLDADGKRILGGKDVQVATVPAPGEFWLPSNLEWQGQPDTWKGFENHTGNNNLHVVTKDPGQDAGVLGSYVKALTFFAAGTKAEKGSYTPLGEEAKLLSKNLLNTAWNYNDGVGITTKEARKEYYRYFTNEIYIPDGWSGKFGQGNTIPGNQGVPSDPSKGGKGKYLSYAELRPNIKNDPDWAYLENKYKTSWNAQTKKWDDGAPEFTYHRFWSQVDMATAYAEYDRLINGGGSGPVDPVAPKAPGNVKAAAGDAKVVLTWSKPSGAESYTVKRAETSGGPYTEIATVTTNSFTDSSVVNDTTYYYVVSAANAIGVSPDSAEVSAKPTAAPVPAKGDLVVEYKVNDSNPGDNQIRPTLRVVNKGTESVDLSQVKVRYYFTADGATGQEFHCDYAVVGSGNIQGSFVKVDPPVTGADHYLEISFAPGAGTIAPGSDSGEIQIRMNKADWSNYNEKDDFSFDPVKTSLAAWEKTPLYLNGKLVWGLEP
;
A
#
# COMPACT_ATOMS: atom_id res chain seq x y z
N MET A 1 -50.08 40.08 3.80
CA MET A 1 -50.64 41.45 3.71
C MET A 1 -49.49 42.44 3.59
N ARG A 2 -49.45 43.18 2.46
CA ARG A 2 -48.90 44.54 2.26
C ARG A 2 -47.42 44.84 2.59
N THR A 3 -46.58 45.48 1.77
CA THR A 3 -46.65 45.99 0.38
C THR A 3 -45.25 46.51 -0.01
N LYS A 4 -44.89 46.39 -1.30
CA LYS A 4 -43.77 47.05 -1.98
C LYS A 4 -44.05 48.53 -2.29
N SER A 5 -42.96 49.33 -2.33
CA SER A 5 -42.71 50.51 -3.20
C SER A 5 -43.63 51.74 -3.00
N ALA A 6 -43.35 52.98 -3.40
CA ALA A 6 -42.40 53.62 -4.32
C ALA A 6 -42.47 55.15 -4.07
N PHE A 7 -41.54 55.96 -4.61
CA PHE A 7 -41.75 57.30 -5.27
C PHE A 7 -40.35 57.81 -5.70
N LYS A 8 -39.91 57.76 -6.97
CA LYS A 8 -40.18 58.54 -8.21
C LYS A 8 -39.62 60.01 -8.25
N LYS A 9 -38.48 60.18 -8.98
CA LYS A 9 -38.14 61.07 -10.16
C LYS A 9 -38.53 62.59 -10.16
N PRO A 10 -38.07 63.47 -11.11
CA PRO A 10 -37.05 63.40 -12.22
C PRO A 10 -36.13 64.67 -12.35
N ILE A 11 -35.20 64.72 -13.33
CA ILE A 11 -34.98 65.85 -14.29
C ILE A 11 -33.96 65.43 -15.39
N SER A 12 -34.14 66.05 -16.58
CA SER A 12 -33.72 65.73 -17.95
C SER A 12 -32.28 66.05 -18.39
N ILE A 13 -31.81 65.20 -19.35
CA ILE A 13 -31.18 65.46 -20.67
C ILE A 13 -29.89 66.33 -20.74
N MET A 14 -28.79 65.70 -21.16
CA MET A 14 -28.01 66.15 -22.33
C MET A 14 -27.16 65.00 -22.89
N MET A 15 -27.37 64.68 -24.17
CA MET A 15 -26.46 63.87 -24.99
C MET A 15 -25.24 64.71 -25.34
N THR A 16 -24.05 64.17 -25.12
CA THR A 16 -22.85 64.60 -25.85
C THR A 16 -22.02 63.34 -26.10
N ALA A 17 -21.97 62.92 -27.36
CA ALA A 17 -21.13 61.81 -27.78
C ALA A 17 -19.68 62.29 -27.80
N VAL A 18 -18.86 61.75 -26.91
CA VAL A 18 -17.40 61.81 -26.99
C VAL A 18 -16.91 60.36 -26.98
N LEU A 19 -16.27 59.98 -28.07
CA LEU A 19 -15.63 58.68 -28.25
C LEU A 19 -14.36 58.67 -27.38
N THR A 20 -14.42 58.06 -26.20
CA THR A 20 -13.24 57.78 -25.37
C THR A 20 -13.04 56.28 -25.27
N LEU A 21 -11.90 55.83 -25.79
CA LEU A 21 -11.33 54.50 -25.65
C LEU A 21 -11.05 54.23 -24.16
N SER A 22 -11.98 53.59 -23.45
CA SER A 22 -11.77 53.14 -22.07
C SER A 22 -11.04 51.81 -22.07
N LEU A 23 -9.74 51.86 -21.78
CA LEU A 23 -8.94 50.73 -21.29
C LEU A 23 -9.56 50.23 -19.99
N THR A 24 -10.11 49.02 -20.00
CA THR A 24 -10.47 48.30 -18.79
C THR A 24 -9.18 47.91 -18.06
N PHE A 25 -8.83 48.68 -17.03
CA PHE A 25 -7.95 48.16 -15.98
C PHE A 25 -8.76 47.13 -15.18
N SER A 26 -8.49 45.85 -15.44
CA SER A 26 -8.77 44.80 -14.46
C SER A 26 -7.94 45.13 -13.24
N SER A 27 -8.59 45.54 -12.16
CA SER A 27 -7.97 45.61 -10.84
C SER A 27 -7.52 44.20 -10.47
N PHE A 28 -6.22 43.93 -10.62
CA PHE A 28 -5.58 42.81 -9.95
C PHE A 28 -5.75 43.03 -8.45
N GLN A 29 -6.71 42.31 -7.87
CA GLN A 29 -6.76 42.12 -6.44
C GLN A 29 -5.54 41.23 -6.13
N LEU A 30 -4.44 41.85 -5.73
CA LEU A 30 -3.34 41.16 -5.07
C LEU A 30 -3.97 40.40 -3.91
N GLY A 31 -4.11 39.08 -4.08
CA GLY A 31 -4.50 38.19 -3.01
C GLY A 31 -3.55 38.44 -1.87
N THR A 32 -4.10 38.81 -0.71
CA THR A 32 -3.38 38.68 0.56
C THR A 32 -2.82 37.26 0.61
N PRO A 33 -1.51 37.06 0.87
CA PRO A 33 -0.96 35.73 1.04
C PRO A 33 -1.82 35.01 2.09
N LYS A 34 -2.29 33.81 1.75
CA LYS A 34 -2.92 32.92 2.72
C LYS A 34 -1.88 32.72 3.81
N ALA A 35 -2.11 33.29 4.99
CA ALA A 35 -1.25 33.06 6.14
C ALA A 35 -1.08 31.54 6.30
N ALA A 36 0.16 31.07 6.42
CA ALA A 36 0.42 29.69 6.81
C ALA A 36 -0.45 29.41 8.04
N ALA A 37 -1.31 28.39 7.96
CA ALA A 37 -2.16 28.05 9.08
C ALA A 37 -1.24 27.74 10.27
N ALA A 38 -1.49 28.37 11.42
CA ALA A 38 -0.81 27.97 12.64
C ALA A 38 -1.06 26.48 12.85
N ALA A 39 -0.01 25.74 13.20
CA ALA A 39 -0.10 24.33 13.48
C ALA A 39 -1.21 24.00 14.47
N SER A 40 -1.96 22.94 14.19
CA SER A 40 -2.89 22.43 15.18
C SER A 40 -2.12 21.76 16.32
N VAL A 41 -2.76 21.71 17.49
CA VAL A 41 -2.23 20.97 18.64
C VAL A 41 -2.09 19.49 18.29
N GLU A 42 -3.04 18.94 17.53
CA GLU A 42 -3.04 17.53 17.13
C GLU A 42 -1.89 17.18 16.19
N GLY A 43 -1.64 17.97 15.14
CA GLY A 43 -0.51 17.75 14.23
C GLY A 43 0.84 17.84 14.95
N THR A 44 0.96 18.77 15.91
CA THR A 44 2.15 18.88 16.77
C THR A 44 2.34 17.65 17.66
N ARG A 45 1.27 17.14 18.27
CA ARG A 45 1.30 15.94 19.13
C ARG A 45 1.64 14.68 18.34
N PHE A 46 1.14 14.55 17.11
CA PHE A 46 1.55 13.47 16.20
C PHE A 46 3.06 13.46 15.98
N LEU A 47 3.66 14.60 15.59
CA LEU A 47 5.09 14.68 15.34
C LEU A 47 5.92 14.44 16.61
N GLN A 48 5.45 14.89 17.77
CA GLN A 48 6.09 14.60 19.05
C GLN A 48 6.09 13.10 19.38
N LEU A 49 4.96 12.42 19.20
CA LEU A 49 4.90 10.96 19.39
C LEU A 49 5.78 10.25 18.37
N TYR A 50 5.75 10.67 17.11
CA TYR A 50 6.65 10.12 16.09
C TYR A 50 8.12 10.22 16.54
N ASP A 51 8.57 11.39 16.97
CA ASP A 51 9.94 11.58 17.46
C ASP A 51 10.25 10.68 18.67
N GLN A 52 9.29 10.48 19.58
CA GLN A 52 9.44 9.57 20.73
C GLN A 52 9.56 8.11 20.29
N LEU A 53 8.73 7.64 19.35
CA LEU A 53 8.81 6.28 18.80
C LEU A 53 10.13 6.04 18.05
N LYS A 54 10.64 7.06 17.35
CA LYS A 54 11.85 6.94 16.52
C LYS A 54 13.16 7.26 17.28
N ASP A 55 13.11 7.83 18.48
CA ASP A 55 14.30 8.04 19.30
C ASP A 55 14.89 6.68 19.72
N PRO A 56 16.15 6.36 19.33
CA PRO A 56 16.79 5.12 19.75
C PRO A 56 16.85 4.93 21.28
N LYS A 57 16.77 6.00 22.07
CA LYS A 57 16.72 5.93 23.53
C LYS A 57 15.41 5.38 24.08
N SER A 58 14.34 5.48 23.30
CA SER A 58 13.02 4.95 23.67
C SER A 58 12.94 3.43 23.55
N GLY A 59 13.84 2.80 22.77
CA GLY A 59 13.98 1.34 22.74
C GLY A 59 12.95 0.58 21.89
N TYR A 60 12.12 1.26 21.09
CA TYR A 60 11.11 0.60 20.24
C TYR A 60 11.68 -0.25 19.10
N PHE A 61 12.92 0.02 18.67
CA PHE A 61 13.55 -0.66 17.55
C PHE A 61 14.83 -1.36 17.99
N SER A 62 15.09 -2.53 17.42
CA SER A 62 16.32 -3.27 17.59
C SER A 62 17.50 -2.58 16.89
N ALA A 63 18.71 -3.10 17.12
CA ALA A 63 19.91 -2.67 16.41
C ALA A 63 19.84 -2.87 14.88
N GLU A 64 18.98 -3.79 14.42
CA GLU A 64 18.74 -4.07 13.00
C GLU A 64 17.62 -3.17 12.42
N GLY A 65 17.08 -2.23 13.22
CA GLY A 65 16.01 -1.33 12.81
C GLY A 65 14.64 -2.01 12.70
N ILE A 66 14.47 -3.15 13.39
CA ILE A 66 13.21 -3.90 13.43
C ILE A 66 12.40 -3.42 14.64
N PRO A 67 11.12 -3.02 14.48
CA PRO A 67 10.30 -2.64 15.63
C PRO A 67 10.07 -3.87 16.51
N TYR A 68 10.23 -3.75 17.82
CA TYR A 68 9.78 -4.78 18.75
C TYR A 68 8.25 -4.72 18.92
N HIS A 69 7.66 -5.76 19.49
CA HIS A 69 6.28 -5.71 19.96
C HIS A 69 6.13 -4.64 21.04
N SER A 70 7.12 -4.53 21.93
CA SER A 70 7.20 -3.52 22.98
C SER A 70 8.63 -3.21 23.40
N VAL A 71 8.79 -2.05 24.06
CA VAL A 71 10.06 -1.68 24.72
C VAL A 71 10.39 -2.62 25.87
N GLU A 72 9.39 -3.03 26.66
CA GLU A 72 9.58 -3.95 27.77
C GLU A 72 9.69 -5.40 27.26
N THR A 73 10.48 -6.22 27.93
CA THR A 73 10.75 -7.61 27.54
C THR A 73 9.81 -8.63 28.21
N LEU A 74 9.48 -8.44 29.49
CA LEU A 74 8.57 -9.31 30.24
C LEU A 74 7.10 -9.02 29.87
N MET A 75 6.62 -9.65 28.81
CA MET A 75 5.22 -9.58 28.40
C MET A 75 4.78 -10.83 27.63
N SER A 76 3.51 -11.22 27.81
CA SER A 76 2.86 -12.27 27.03
C SER A 76 1.38 -11.95 26.82
N GLU A 77 0.93 -12.00 25.57
CA GLU A 77 -0.48 -11.71 25.18
C GLU A 77 -0.88 -12.30 23.82
N ALA A 78 0.04 -12.31 22.86
CA ALA A 78 -0.04 -13.06 21.60
C ALA A 78 1.38 -13.48 21.17
N PRO A 79 2.34 -12.54 20.99
CA PRO A 79 3.73 -12.87 21.26
C PRO A 79 3.89 -13.15 22.76
N ASP A 80 4.87 -13.97 23.08
CA ASP A 80 5.11 -14.47 24.43
C ASP A 80 6.38 -13.92 25.07
N TYR A 81 7.01 -12.93 24.42
CA TYR A 81 8.13 -12.13 24.90
C TYR A 81 8.10 -10.76 24.16
N GLY A 82 8.42 -9.66 24.84
CA GLY A 82 8.19 -8.31 24.30
C GLY A 82 9.12 -7.89 23.17
N HIS A 83 10.31 -8.48 23.09
CA HIS A 83 11.26 -8.28 21.98
C HIS A 83 11.10 -9.30 20.84
N MET A 84 10.02 -10.09 20.87
CA MET A 84 9.50 -10.61 19.61
C MET A 84 8.97 -9.43 18.79
N THR A 85 8.75 -9.64 17.50
CA THR A 85 7.93 -8.74 16.70
C THR A 85 6.93 -9.51 15.88
N THR A 86 5.95 -8.80 15.37
CA THR A 86 4.80 -9.34 14.66
C THR A 86 4.63 -8.66 13.32
N SER A 87 3.97 -9.35 12.38
CA SER A 87 3.58 -8.73 11.10
C SER A 87 2.64 -7.55 11.35
N GLU A 88 1.86 -7.62 12.43
CA GLU A 88 1.09 -6.51 12.98
C GLU A 88 1.99 -5.29 13.25
N ALA A 89 3.04 -5.42 14.07
CA ALA A 89 3.94 -4.31 14.38
C ALA A 89 4.55 -3.68 13.11
N TYR A 90 4.96 -4.49 12.13
CA TYR A 90 5.39 -4.01 10.82
C TYR A 90 4.30 -3.23 10.07
N SER A 91 3.07 -3.76 10.01
CA SER A 91 1.96 -3.08 9.35
C SER A 91 1.58 -1.74 10.01
N TYR A 92 1.71 -1.64 11.34
CA TYR A 92 1.58 -0.38 12.06
C TYR A 92 2.76 0.56 11.76
N TRP A 93 3.98 0.05 11.68
CA TRP A 93 5.13 0.88 11.31
C TRP A 93 4.92 1.52 9.93
N MET A 94 4.42 0.76 8.97
CA MET A 94 4.03 1.28 7.67
C MET A 94 3.03 2.44 7.80
N TRP A 95 1.96 2.27 8.56
CA TRP A 95 0.95 3.32 8.76
C TRP A 95 1.51 4.59 9.41
N LEU A 96 2.39 4.46 10.40
CA LEU A 96 3.10 5.58 11.02
C LEU A 96 3.88 6.40 9.99
N GLU A 97 4.68 5.71 9.17
CA GLU A 97 5.53 6.38 8.18
C GLU A 97 4.72 6.97 7.01
N VAL A 98 3.53 6.44 6.72
CA VAL A 98 2.61 7.06 5.74
C VAL A 98 2.15 8.44 6.21
N LEU A 99 1.67 8.56 7.45
CA LEU A 99 1.22 9.85 7.95
C LEU A 99 2.41 10.80 8.15
N TYR A 100 3.56 10.29 8.58
CA TYR A 100 4.77 11.12 8.65
C TYR A 100 5.20 11.64 7.28
N GLY A 101 5.19 10.78 6.26
CA GLY A 101 5.46 11.16 4.88
C GLY A 101 4.47 12.21 4.36
N HIS A 102 3.19 12.11 4.73
CA HIS A 102 2.19 13.12 4.40
C HIS A 102 2.50 14.50 5.03
N TYR A 103 2.80 14.53 6.34
CA TYR A 103 3.06 15.78 7.05
C TYR A 103 4.39 16.44 6.67
N THR A 104 5.40 15.65 6.32
CA THR A 104 6.76 16.16 6.07
C THR A 104 7.12 16.26 4.59
N GLY A 105 6.44 15.49 3.73
CA GLY A 105 6.82 15.25 2.34
C GLY A 105 8.00 14.28 2.18
N ASP A 106 8.48 13.65 3.26
CA ASP A 106 9.59 12.70 3.26
C ASP A 106 9.09 11.25 3.27
N TRP A 107 8.87 10.70 2.09
CA TRP A 107 8.43 9.31 1.91
C TRP A 107 9.56 8.28 2.04
N THR A 108 10.83 8.70 2.20
CA THR A 108 11.96 7.76 2.27
C THR A 108 11.90 6.87 3.51
N LYS A 109 11.18 7.30 4.56
CA LYS A 109 10.95 6.51 5.76
C LYS A 109 9.98 5.35 5.54
N LEU A 110 8.94 5.59 4.73
CA LEU A 110 8.00 4.56 4.30
C LEU A 110 8.71 3.48 3.47
N GLU A 111 9.53 3.92 2.51
CA GLU A 111 10.35 3.04 1.68
C GLU A 111 11.31 2.19 2.53
N GLY A 112 12.01 2.81 3.49
CA GLY A 112 12.90 2.11 4.41
C GLY A 112 12.19 1.12 5.34
N ALA A 113 10.96 1.42 5.75
CA ALA A 113 10.13 0.48 6.53
C ALA A 113 9.73 -0.74 5.68
N TRP A 114 9.32 -0.52 4.43
CA TRP A 114 9.00 -1.62 3.51
C TRP A 114 10.23 -2.48 3.22
N ASP A 115 11.38 -1.88 2.95
CA ASP A 115 12.63 -2.62 2.70
C ASP A 115 13.06 -3.46 3.92
N ASN A 116 12.86 -2.94 5.15
CA ASN A 116 13.12 -3.71 6.36
C ASN A 116 12.14 -4.90 6.51
N MET A 117 10.84 -4.66 6.29
CA MET A 117 9.81 -5.70 6.30
C MET A 117 10.13 -6.82 5.30
N GLU A 118 10.46 -6.47 4.05
CA GLU A 118 10.78 -7.44 3.01
C GLU A 118 12.05 -8.23 3.34
N LYS A 119 13.03 -7.60 3.99
CA LYS A 119 14.29 -8.25 4.37
C LYS A 119 14.15 -9.23 5.55
N TYR A 120 13.33 -8.90 6.54
CA TYR A 120 13.33 -9.62 7.83
C TYR A 120 12.03 -10.37 8.12
N MET A 121 10.92 -9.97 7.51
CA MET A 121 9.59 -10.47 7.86
C MET A 121 8.89 -11.22 6.72
N ILE A 122 9.26 -10.97 5.47
CA ILE A 122 8.76 -11.71 4.31
C ILE A 122 9.81 -12.76 3.90
N PRO A 123 9.53 -14.06 4.03
CA PRO A 123 10.53 -15.10 3.77
C PRO A 123 10.70 -15.35 2.27
N ILE A 124 11.19 -14.38 1.50
CA ILE A 124 11.30 -14.44 0.04
C ILE A 124 12.74 -14.19 -0.42
N ASN A 125 13.08 -14.62 -1.63
CA ASN A 125 14.37 -14.32 -2.25
C ASN A 125 14.47 -12.92 -2.89
N GLU A 126 13.42 -12.12 -2.79
CA GLU A 126 13.43 -10.69 -3.11
C GLU A 126 13.99 -9.90 -1.91
N GLY A 127 14.43 -8.66 -2.14
CA GLY A 127 15.15 -7.89 -1.12
C GLY A 127 16.64 -8.26 -1.05
N ASP A 128 17.02 -9.14 -0.13
CA ASP A 128 18.44 -9.44 0.16
C ASP A 128 19.03 -10.60 -0.66
N GLY A 129 18.20 -11.23 -1.51
CA GLY A 129 18.62 -12.29 -2.43
C GLY A 129 18.72 -13.69 -1.81
N LYS A 130 18.17 -13.93 -0.61
CA LYS A 130 18.27 -15.21 0.09
C LYS A 130 17.06 -16.11 -0.14
N GLU A 131 17.31 -17.34 -0.58
CA GLU A 131 16.23 -18.31 -0.80
C GLU A 131 15.70 -18.87 0.52
N GLU A 132 14.56 -18.35 0.99
CA GLU A 132 13.93 -18.74 2.25
C GLU A 132 12.70 -19.68 2.08
N GLN A 133 12.35 -20.03 0.83
CA GLN A 133 11.30 -20.98 0.43
C GLN A 133 11.79 -22.03 -0.60
N PRO A 134 12.93 -22.73 -0.35
CA PRO A 134 13.75 -23.42 -1.37
C PRO A 134 13.04 -24.53 -2.18
N THR A 135 11.90 -25.02 -1.70
CA THR A 135 11.21 -26.19 -2.26
C THR A 135 9.76 -25.90 -2.65
N MET A 136 9.35 -24.62 -2.61
CA MET A 136 8.00 -24.18 -2.98
C MET A 136 7.62 -24.53 -4.43
N SER A 137 8.63 -24.69 -5.31
CA SER A 137 8.45 -25.14 -6.69
C SER A 137 7.90 -26.57 -6.84
N TYR A 138 8.01 -27.41 -5.79
CA TYR A 138 7.44 -28.76 -5.74
C TYR A 138 5.97 -28.79 -5.28
N TYR A 139 5.36 -27.63 -5.03
CA TYR A 139 3.96 -27.54 -4.67
C TYR A 139 3.03 -28.17 -5.72
N ASN A 140 2.05 -28.94 -5.26
CA ASN A 140 1.03 -29.54 -6.11
C ASN A 140 -0.33 -28.90 -5.85
N PRO A 141 -0.83 -28.01 -6.75
CA PRO A 141 -2.12 -27.35 -6.57
C PRO A 141 -3.32 -28.30 -6.65
N ASN A 142 -3.15 -29.54 -7.14
CA ASN A 142 -4.20 -30.56 -7.13
C ASN A 142 -4.26 -31.37 -5.83
N SER A 143 -3.29 -31.18 -4.93
CA SER A 143 -3.27 -31.76 -3.59
C SER A 143 -2.51 -30.80 -2.65
N PRO A 144 -3.07 -29.61 -2.34
CA PRO A 144 -2.38 -28.53 -1.65
C PRO A 144 -1.73 -28.90 -0.33
N ALA A 145 -2.36 -29.79 0.44
CA ALA A 145 -1.88 -30.26 1.73
C ALA A 145 -2.49 -31.65 2.06
N THR A 146 -2.02 -32.26 3.15
CA THR A 146 -2.62 -33.47 3.72
C THR A 146 -3.43 -33.10 4.95
N TYR A 147 -4.65 -33.63 5.06
CA TYR A 147 -5.57 -33.33 6.15
C TYR A 147 -5.04 -33.84 7.50
N ALA A 148 -5.23 -33.03 8.53
CA ALA A 148 -5.18 -33.42 9.93
C ALA A 148 -6.30 -32.67 10.66
N ALA A 149 -6.98 -33.35 11.58
CA ALA A 149 -8.00 -32.73 12.41
C ALA A 149 -7.36 -31.73 13.39
N GLU A 150 -8.03 -30.64 13.67
CA GLU A 150 -7.78 -29.89 14.89
C GLU A 150 -8.45 -30.58 16.09
N TYR A 151 -8.01 -30.21 17.28
CA TYR A 151 -8.58 -30.70 18.53
C TYR A 151 -8.79 -29.55 19.51
N ALA A 152 -9.77 -29.72 20.40
CA ALA A 152 -10.11 -28.70 21.38
C ALA A 152 -8.99 -28.47 22.40
N GLN A 153 -8.17 -29.49 22.72
CA GLN A 153 -7.15 -29.42 23.77
C GLN A 153 -5.74 -29.71 23.22
N PRO A 154 -4.69 -28.98 23.66
CA PRO A 154 -3.31 -29.25 23.28
C PRO A 154 -2.85 -30.68 23.58
N ASP A 155 -3.41 -31.27 24.64
CA ASP A 155 -3.21 -32.64 25.10
C ASP A 155 -3.48 -33.73 24.03
N GLN A 156 -4.37 -33.43 23.08
CA GLN A 156 -4.79 -34.36 22.04
C GLN A 156 -3.82 -34.38 20.84
N TYR A 157 -2.84 -33.48 20.82
CA TYR A 157 -1.78 -33.43 19.80
C TYR A 157 -0.60 -34.35 20.19
N PRO A 158 0.15 -34.89 19.21
CA PRO A 158 0.12 -34.58 17.77
C PRO A 158 -1.08 -35.15 17.02
N SER A 159 -1.65 -34.36 16.10
CA SER A 159 -2.73 -34.78 15.22
C SER A 159 -2.25 -35.62 14.05
N ARG A 160 -3.02 -36.64 13.66
CA ARG A 160 -2.60 -37.58 12.62
C ARG A 160 -2.85 -36.98 11.24
N LEU A 161 -1.83 -37.02 10.37
CA LEU A 161 -2.01 -36.77 8.94
C LEU A 161 -2.73 -37.97 8.30
N THR A 162 -3.88 -37.73 7.66
CA THR A 162 -4.72 -38.77 7.06
C THR A 162 -5.17 -38.38 5.66
N SER A 163 -5.65 -39.38 4.91
CA SER A 163 -6.32 -39.19 3.62
C SER A 163 -7.85 -39.21 3.75
N GLU A 164 -8.38 -38.97 4.96
CA GLU A 164 -9.82 -39.04 5.25
C GLU A 164 -10.61 -38.02 4.43
N TYR A 165 -10.12 -36.78 4.40
CA TYR A 165 -10.66 -35.71 3.55
C TYR A 165 -9.58 -35.25 2.58
N PRO A 166 -9.62 -35.70 1.32
CA PRO A 166 -8.72 -35.20 0.29
C PRO A 166 -8.87 -33.68 0.14
N ALA A 167 -7.75 -32.96 0.08
CA ALA A 167 -7.78 -31.53 -0.15
C ALA A 167 -8.38 -31.20 -1.53
N GLY A 168 -9.09 -30.09 -1.63
CA GLY A 168 -9.54 -29.54 -2.91
C GLY A 168 -8.41 -28.95 -3.73
N LYS A 169 -8.76 -28.36 -4.88
CA LYS A 169 -7.78 -27.73 -5.78
C LYS A 169 -7.50 -26.30 -5.35
N ASP A 170 -6.23 -25.90 -5.40
CA ASP A 170 -5.81 -24.50 -5.36
C ASP A 170 -5.96 -23.88 -6.76
N PRO A 171 -6.88 -22.92 -6.96
CA PRO A 171 -7.06 -22.25 -8.24
C PRO A 171 -6.12 -21.05 -8.45
N LEU A 172 -5.35 -20.62 -7.44
CA LEU A 172 -4.51 -19.41 -7.50
C LEU A 172 -3.09 -19.68 -8.00
N ASP A 173 -2.49 -20.83 -7.67
CA ASP A 173 -1.06 -21.09 -7.93
C ASP A 173 -0.65 -20.88 -9.40
N ALA A 174 -1.44 -21.35 -10.36
CA ALA A 174 -1.12 -21.18 -11.77
C ALA A 174 -1.18 -19.70 -12.21
N GLU A 175 -2.11 -18.95 -11.65
CA GLU A 175 -2.28 -17.52 -11.92
C GLU A 175 -1.10 -16.72 -11.34
N LEU A 176 -0.78 -16.93 -10.06
CA LEU A 176 0.34 -16.27 -9.37
C LEU A 176 1.69 -16.59 -10.03
N LYS A 177 1.92 -17.85 -10.43
CA LYS A 177 3.12 -18.25 -11.20
C LYS A 177 3.22 -17.52 -12.54
N SER A 178 2.09 -17.36 -13.24
CA SER A 178 2.07 -16.66 -14.52
C SER A 178 2.37 -15.17 -14.34
N THR A 179 1.89 -14.56 -13.25
CA THR A 179 2.06 -13.12 -12.99
C THR A 179 3.46 -12.78 -12.50
N TYR A 180 4.01 -13.56 -11.56
CA TYR A 180 5.26 -13.24 -10.86
C TYR A 180 6.46 -14.12 -11.27
N GLY A 181 6.25 -15.10 -12.14
CA GLY A 181 7.29 -16.03 -12.60
C GLY A 181 7.67 -17.11 -11.59
N ASN A 182 7.09 -17.10 -10.39
CA ASN A 182 7.30 -18.08 -9.33
C ASN A 182 6.07 -18.15 -8.41
N ASN A 183 6.07 -19.08 -7.45
CA ASN A 183 5.02 -19.20 -6.43
C ASN A 183 5.55 -19.04 -5.00
N GLN A 184 6.64 -18.31 -4.80
CA GLN A 184 7.07 -17.96 -3.45
C GLN A 184 6.09 -16.96 -2.87
N THR A 185 5.61 -17.24 -1.67
CA THR A 185 4.63 -16.39 -1.02
C THR A 185 5.25 -15.06 -0.63
N TYR A 186 4.67 -13.98 -1.14
CA TYR A 186 4.99 -12.62 -0.74
C TYR A 186 3.99 -12.12 0.30
N MET A 187 4.04 -12.71 1.49
CA MET A 187 3.31 -12.28 2.68
C MET A 187 4.26 -12.35 3.88
N MET A 188 4.00 -11.52 4.88
CA MET A 188 4.75 -11.57 6.13
C MET A 188 4.54 -12.90 6.84
N HIS A 189 5.62 -13.48 7.38
CA HIS A 189 5.47 -14.40 8.50
C HIS A 189 4.94 -13.61 9.71
N TRP A 190 4.09 -14.21 10.54
CA TRP A 190 3.43 -13.48 11.61
C TRP A 190 4.33 -13.16 12.82
N LEU A 191 5.36 -13.97 13.11
CA LEU A 191 6.17 -13.85 14.33
C LEU A 191 7.67 -14.00 14.05
N LEU A 192 8.46 -13.11 14.64
CA LEU A 192 9.91 -13.05 14.48
C LEU A 192 10.58 -12.84 15.84
N ASP A 193 11.56 -13.67 16.15
CA ASP A 193 12.45 -13.52 17.31
C ASP A 193 13.58 -12.57 16.93
N VAL A 194 13.40 -11.28 17.23
CA VAL A 194 14.28 -10.21 16.75
C VAL A 194 15.69 -10.32 17.34
N ASP A 195 15.79 -10.67 18.62
CA ASP A 195 17.05 -10.73 19.35
C ASP A 195 17.65 -12.14 19.39
N ASN A 196 17.03 -13.11 18.68
CA ASN A 196 17.34 -14.54 18.81
C ASN A 196 17.30 -15.00 20.28
N TRP A 197 16.35 -14.50 21.06
CA TRP A 197 16.18 -14.80 22.48
C TRP A 197 15.87 -16.27 22.75
N TYR A 198 15.17 -16.93 21.82
CA TYR A 198 14.98 -18.37 21.85
C TYR A 198 16.26 -19.14 21.55
N GLY A 199 17.19 -18.58 20.79
CA GLY A 199 18.49 -19.20 20.49
C GLY A 199 18.45 -20.21 19.34
N TYR A 200 17.42 -20.19 18.49
CA TYR A 200 17.32 -21.06 17.33
C TYR A 200 18.25 -20.65 16.19
N GLY A 201 18.41 -19.33 15.98
CA GLY A 201 19.10 -18.76 14.83
C GLY A 201 18.31 -18.92 13.51
N ASN A 202 18.63 -18.07 12.54
CA ASN A 202 18.01 -18.11 11.22
C ASN A 202 18.81 -19.05 10.29
N LEU A 203 18.25 -20.25 10.02
CA LEU A 203 18.95 -21.30 9.26
C LEU A 203 19.20 -20.92 7.80
N LEU A 204 18.18 -20.40 7.12
CA LEU A 204 18.24 -20.08 5.69
C LEU A 204 18.90 -18.72 5.44
N ASN A 205 18.97 -17.87 6.46
CA ASN A 205 19.67 -16.60 6.41
C ASN A 205 20.49 -16.32 7.69
N PRO A 206 21.61 -17.03 7.92
CA PRO A 206 22.39 -16.94 9.16
C PRO A 206 23.13 -15.61 9.35
N GLY A 207 23.01 -14.67 8.40
CA GLY A 207 23.49 -13.30 8.55
C GLY A 207 22.54 -12.40 9.34
N HIS A 208 21.30 -12.83 9.58
CA HIS A 208 20.31 -12.10 10.36
C HIS A 208 20.28 -12.58 11.80
N THR A 209 20.20 -11.65 12.77
CA THR A 209 19.89 -11.99 14.16
C THR A 209 18.42 -12.42 14.26
N ALA A 210 17.55 -11.65 13.59
CA ALA A 210 16.13 -11.91 13.58
C ALA A 210 15.82 -13.30 12.98
N THR A 211 15.08 -14.10 13.74
CA THR A 211 14.84 -15.52 13.48
C THR A 211 13.35 -15.80 13.36
N TYR A 212 12.92 -16.39 12.24
CA TYR A 212 11.52 -16.80 12.07
C TYR A 212 11.15 -17.92 13.04
N VAL A 213 10.12 -17.69 13.85
CA VAL A 213 9.64 -18.65 14.85
C VAL A 213 8.12 -18.80 14.80
N ASN A 214 7.64 -19.94 15.26
CA ASN A 214 6.22 -20.21 15.45
C ASN A 214 5.94 -20.62 16.90
N THR A 215 4.69 -20.45 17.33
CA THR A 215 4.19 -20.85 18.65
C THR A 215 2.92 -21.68 18.52
N PHE A 216 1.77 -21.03 18.24
CA PHE A 216 0.44 -21.65 18.16
C PHE A 216 0.36 -22.71 17.06
N GLN A 217 -0.03 -23.94 17.43
CA GLN A 217 -0.21 -25.08 16.52
C GLN A 217 -1.24 -26.12 17.03
N ARG A 218 -1.82 -25.95 18.23
CA ARG A 218 -2.54 -27.03 18.94
C ARG A 218 -3.96 -26.66 19.39
N GLY A 219 -4.68 -25.97 18.50
CA GLY A 219 -6.13 -25.80 18.59
C GLY A 219 -6.59 -24.71 19.56
N GLU A 220 -7.90 -24.64 19.77
CA GLU A 220 -8.58 -23.47 20.34
C GLU A 220 -8.26 -23.16 21.81
N GLN A 221 -7.82 -24.17 22.59
CA GLN A 221 -7.42 -23.98 23.99
C GLN A 221 -5.92 -23.77 24.16
N GLU A 222 -5.13 -23.75 23.09
CA GLU A 222 -3.71 -23.39 23.23
C GLU A 222 -3.58 -21.87 23.40
N SER A 223 -3.64 -21.40 24.65
CA SER A 223 -3.32 -20.00 24.95
C SER A 223 -1.86 -19.69 24.69
N VAL A 224 -1.50 -18.40 24.66
CA VAL A 224 -0.10 -17.95 24.52
C VAL A 224 0.83 -18.58 25.57
N PHE A 225 0.31 -18.87 26.77
CA PHE A 225 1.04 -19.47 27.88
C PHE A 225 1.31 -20.97 27.70
N GLU A 226 0.54 -21.65 26.84
CA GLU A 226 0.57 -23.10 26.66
C GLU A 226 1.42 -23.55 25.46
N THR A 227 1.86 -22.60 24.62
CA THR A 227 2.63 -22.87 23.41
C THR A 227 4.06 -23.39 23.68
N VAL A 228 4.60 -24.12 22.70
CA VAL A 228 6.03 -24.49 22.63
C VAL A 228 6.67 -23.75 21.45
N PRO A 229 7.44 -22.67 21.67
CA PRO A 229 8.09 -21.92 20.59
C PRO A 229 9.08 -22.80 19.83
N HIS A 230 9.12 -22.68 18.51
CA HIS A 230 9.92 -23.54 17.65
C HIS A 230 10.33 -22.79 16.37
N PRO A 231 11.48 -23.16 15.76
CA PRO A 231 11.93 -22.48 14.54
C PRO A 231 10.97 -22.77 13.39
N SER A 232 10.71 -21.75 12.59
CA SER A 232 9.97 -21.90 11.32
C SER A 232 10.75 -22.77 10.33
N GLN A 233 12.08 -22.77 10.43
CA GLN A 233 13.01 -23.55 9.61
C GLN A 233 13.61 -24.70 10.47
N ASP A 234 12.90 -25.82 10.58
CA ASP A 234 13.26 -26.95 11.45
C ASP A 234 14.15 -27.98 10.71
N ASP A 235 15.46 -27.84 10.88
CA ASP A 235 16.47 -28.80 10.41
C ASP A 235 16.71 -29.97 11.38
N LYS A 236 15.95 -30.03 12.48
CA LYS A 236 16.02 -31.05 13.52
C LYS A 236 17.27 -30.97 14.41
N SER A 237 17.99 -29.85 14.37
CA SER A 237 19.09 -29.55 15.31
C SER A 237 18.59 -29.29 16.74
N PHE A 238 17.35 -28.81 16.87
CA PHE A 238 16.59 -28.67 18.11
C PHE A 238 15.38 -29.62 18.12
N GLY A 239 14.62 -29.62 19.21
CA GLY A 239 13.49 -30.51 19.41
C GLY A 239 13.94 -31.95 19.69
N LYS A 240 13.08 -32.92 19.36
CA LYS A 240 13.34 -34.34 19.58
C LYS A 240 14.35 -34.86 18.54
N PRO A 241 15.38 -35.63 18.96
CA PRO A 241 16.39 -36.15 18.04
C PRO A 241 15.78 -36.87 16.82
N ASN A 242 16.25 -36.52 15.62
CA ASN A 242 15.77 -36.99 14.30
C ASN A 242 14.36 -36.54 13.89
N GLU A 243 13.61 -35.88 14.77
CA GLU A 243 12.20 -35.51 14.56
C GLU A 243 11.91 -34.02 14.66
N GLY A 244 12.81 -33.20 15.21
CA GLY A 244 12.55 -31.77 15.41
C GLY A 244 11.41 -31.53 16.40
N PHE A 245 10.66 -30.45 16.21
CA PHE A 245 9.44 -30.16 16.97
C PHE A 245 8.18 -30.75 16.34
N MET A 246 8.24 -31.23 15.09
CA MET A 246 7.07 -31.65 14.30
C MET A 246 6.17 -32.66 15.03
N THR A 247 6.76 -33.62 15.74
CA THR A 247 6.00 -34.68 16.44
C THR A 247 5.31 -34.22 17.73
N LEU A 248 5.39 -32.93 18.07
CA LEU A 248 4.46 -32.29 19.01
C LEU A 248 3.12 -31.92 18.35
N PHE A 249 3.12 -31.68 17.03
CA PHE A 249 2.00 -31.09 16.31
C PHE A 249 1.34 -32.09 15.36
N THR A 250 2.12 -32.84 14.59
CA THR A 250 1.61 -33.80 13.61
C THR A 250 2.24 -35.17 13.77
N LYS A 251 1.47 -36.20 13.40
CA LYS A 251 1.88 -37.59 13.43
C LYS A 251 1.71 -38.22 12.05
N GLU A 252 2.81 -38.76 11.55
CA GLU A 252 2.93 -39.48 10.30
C GLU A 252 3.48 -40.91 10.55
N ASN A 253 3.46 -41.76 9.53
CA ASN A 253 3.92 -43.15 9.67
C ASN A 253 5.46 -43.25 9.78
N ASN A 254 6.18 -42.28 9.22
CA ASN A 254 7.64 -42.22 9.23
C ASN A 254 8.11 -41.08 10.14
N ALA A 255 9.41 -41.04 10.44
CA ALA A 255 9.98 -39.85 11.09
C ALA A 255 9.88 -38.64 10.14
N PRO A 256 9.51 -37.45 10.63
CA PRO A 256 9.34 -36.28 9.79
C PRO A 256 10.65 -35.86 9.14
N ALA A 257 10.55 -35.40 7.89
CA ALA A 257 11.64 -34.74 7.21
C ALA A 257 11.93 -33.38 7.86
N ALA A 258 13.19 -32.93 7.75
CA ALA A 258 13.53 -31.52 8.01
C ALA A 258 12.68 -30.64 7.08
N GLN A 259 12.14 -29.54 7.59
CA GLN A 259 11.16 -28.75 6.85
C GLN A 259 11.12 -27.30 7.32
N TRP A 260 10.61 -26.43 6.46
CA TRP A 260 10.30 -25.04 6.77
C TRP A 260 8.78 -24.83 6.69
N ARG A 261 8.24 -23.93 7.52
CA ARG A 261 6.85 -23.47 7.47
C ARG A 261 6.72 -22.04 7.94
N TYR A 262 5.87 -21.28 7.27
CA TYR A 262 5.51 -19.92 7.65
C TYR A 262 3.99 -19.81 7.70
N THR A 263 3.52 -18.90 8.52
CA THR A 263 2.10 -18.59 8.71
C THR A 263 1.96 -17.08 8.70
N SER A 264 1.02 -16.53 7.91
CA SER A 264 0.70 -15.11 7.91
C SER A 264 -0.40 -14.80 8.94
N ALA A 265 -0.57 -13.51 9.25
CA ALA A 265 -1.76 -13.00 9.92
C ALA A 265 -2.47 -12.09 8.92
N ALA A 266 -3.68 -12.48 8.48
CA ALA A 266 -4.33 -11.86 7.32
C ALA A 266 -4.60 -10.36 7.52
N ASP A 267 -4.90 -9.94 8.75
CA ASP A 267 -5.16 -8.55 9.09
C ASP A 267 -3.92 -7.67 8.94
N ALA A 268 -2.71 -8.20 9.20
CA ALA A 268 -1.45 -7.48 9.14
C ALA A 268 -1.04 -7.15 7.70
N ASP A 269 -1.02 -8.14 6.81
CA ASP A 269 -0.76 -7.92 5.39
C ASP A 269 -1.83 -6.99 4.78
N ALA A 270 -3.10 -7.15 5.17
CA ALA A 270 -4.17 -6.25 4.76
C ALA A 270 -3.97 -4.82 5.28
N ARG A 271 -3.52 -4.63 6.52
CA ARG A 271 -3.22 -3.30 7.10
C ARG A 271 -2.04 -2.64 6.39
N ALA A 272 -1.03 -3.41 5.95
CA ALA A 272 0.05 -2.88 5.12
C ALA A 272 -0.48 -2.36 3.76
N VAL A 273 -1.41 -3.10 3.12
CA VAL A 273 -2.10 -2.62 1.91
C VAL A 273 -2.95 -1.38 2.18
N GLN A 274 -3.70 -1.34 3.29
CA GLN A 274 -4.48 -0.17 3.73
C GLN A 274 -3.57 1.06 3.92
N ALA A 275 -2.41 0.90 4.56
CA ALA A 275 -1.44 1.98 4.70
C ALA A 275 -0.98 2.49 3.32
N MET A 276 -0.66 1.60 2.38
CA MET A 276 -0.23 1.99 1.03
C MET A 276 -1.36 2.63 0.20
N PHE A 277 -2.62 2.24 0.43
CA PHE A 277 -3.77 2.95 -0.12
C PHE A 277 -3.77 4.40 0.35
N TRP A 278 -3.63 4.64 1.65
CA TRP A 278 -3.56 6.00 2.17
C TRP A 278 -2.32 6.74 1.69
N ALA A 279 -1.15 6.09 1.60
CA ALA A 279 0.06 6.69 1.02
C ALA A 279 -0.23 7.23 -0.38
N LYS A 280 -0.82 6.40 -1.25
CA LYS A 280 -1.19 6.77 -2.61
C LYS A 280 -2.18 7.93 -2.62
N LYS A 281 -3.22 7.90 -1.79
CA LYS A 281 -4.21 8.98 -1.66
C LYS A 281 -3.63 10.28 -1.11
N LEU A 282 -2.56 10.20 -0.33
CA LEU A 282 -1.87 11.33 0.26
C LEU A 282 -0.68 11.83 -0.59
N GLY A 283 -0.51 11.30 -1.81
CA GLY A 283 0.40 11.83 -2.83
C GLY A 283 1.68 11.01 -3.06
N TYR A 284 1.79 9.80 -2.49
CA TYR A 284 2.88 8.88 -2.80
C TYR A 284 2.66 8.19 -4.17
N ASP A 285 3.67 8.23 -5.04
CA ASP A 285 3.57 7.77 -6.43
C ASP A 285 4.71 6.83 -6.87
N ASN A 286 5.53 6.33 -5.93
CA ASN A 286 6.61 5.41 -6.27
C ASN A 286 6.06 4.00 -6.55
N GLU A 287 5.91 3.73 -7.85
CA GLU A 287 5.40 2.49 -8.43
C GLU A 287 6.15 1.21 -7.99
N VAL A 288 7.41 1.31 -7.52
CA VAL A 288 8.13 0.14 -7.03
C VAL A 288 7.42 -0.46 -5.82
N TYR A 289 7.06 0.37 -4.84
CA TYR A 289 6.45 -0.10 -3.59
C TYR A 289 4.93 -0.29 -3.72
N LEU A 290 4.26 0.50 -4.57
CA LEU A 290 2.85 0.28 -4.87
C LEU A 290 2.62 -1.11 -5.49
N LYS A 291 3.50 -1.54 -6.41
CA LYS A 291 3.46 -2.90 -6.99
C LYS A 291 3.80 -4.01 -6.01
N LYS A 292 4.62 -3.72 -4.99
CA LYS A 292 4.86 -4.66 -3.89
C LYS A 292 3.60 -4.83 -3.02
N ALA A 293 2.86 -3.76 -2.76
CA ALA A 293 1.56 -3.83 -2.08
C ALA A 293 0.50 -4.59 -2.91
N GLU A 294 0.44 -4.35 -4.22
CA GLU A 294 -0.38 -5.13 -5.15
C GLU A 294 -0.04 -6.63 -5.08
N LYS A 295 1.25 -6.96 -5.14
CA LYS A 295 1.72 -8.35 -5.03
C LYS A 295 1.37 -9.00 -3.69
N MET A 296 1.52 -8.28 -2.58
CA MET A 296 1.10 -8.74 -1.26
C MET A 296 -0.41 -9.02 -1.23
N GLY A 297 -1.23 -8.09 -1.74
CA GLY A 297 -2.68 -8.27 -1.88
C GLY A 297 -3.07 -9.45 -2.78
N ASP A 298 -2.24 -9.78 -3.77
CA ASP A 298 -2.47 -10.94 -4.63
C ASP A 298 -2.29 -12.28 -3.91
N TYR A 299 -1.19 -12.42 -3.16
CA TYR A 299 -0.92 -13.61 -2.34
C TYR A 299 -1.85 -13.70 -1.12
N LEU A 300 -2.31 -12.56 -0.59
CA LEU A 300 -3.27 -12.49 0.51
C LEU A 300 -4.61 -13.17 0.14
N ARG A 301 -4.94 -13.35 -1.14
CA ARG A 301 -6.09 -14.16 -1.57
C ARG A 301 -6.07 -15.60 -1.03
N TYR A 302 -4.92 -16.14 -0.65
CA TYR A 302 -4.86 -17.46 0.01
C TYR A 302 -5.65 -17.52 1.32
N THR A 303 -5.84 -16.39 2.02
CA THR A 303 -6.65 -16.35 3.24
C THR A 303 -8.14 -16.42 2.95
N MET A 304 -8.56 -16.36 1.69
CA MET A 304 -9.96 -16.48 1.28
C MET A 304 -10.44 -17.92 1.12
N TYR A 305 -9.55 -18.90 1.26
CA TYR A 305 -9.86 -20.31 1.03
C TYR A 305 -9.94 -21.10 2.33
N ASP A 306 -10.87 -22.06 2.35
CA ASP A 306 -10.94 -23.09 3.38
C ASP A 306 -9.56 -23.77 3.60
N LYS A 307 -9.27 -24.15 4.86
CA LYS A 307 -7.98 -24.73 5.27
C LYS A 307 -7.46 -25.83 4.34
N TYR A 308 -8.33 -26.75 3.93
CA TYR A 308 -7.97 -27.85 3.03
C TYR A 308 -8.70 -27.75 1.69
N PHE A 309 -9.04 -26.54 1.27
CA PHE A 309 -9.78 -26.27 0.04
C PHE A 309 -11.07 -27.11 -0.06
N GLN A 310 -11.74 -27.38 1.07
CA GLN A 310 -13.05 -28.01 1.05
C GLN A 310 -14.08 -27.00 0.55
N LYS A 311 -15.08 -27.49 -0.18
CA LYS A 311 -16.18 -26.68 -0.67
C LYS A 311 -16.92 -26.03 0.52
N ILE A 312 -17.18 -24.74 0.43
CA ILE A 312 -17.89 -24.00 1.48
C ILE A 312 -19.28 -24.62 1.70
N GLY A 313 -19.65 -24.82 2.97
CA GLY A 313 -20.92 -25.41 3.41
C GLY A 313 -21.03 -26.94 3.29
N SER A 314 -20.08 -27.60 2.61
CA SER A 314 -20.16 -29.04 2.36
C SER A 314 -20.00 -29.88 3.63
N ALA A 315 -19.42 -29.33 4.70
CA ALA A 315 -19.26 -30.00 5.98
C ALA A 315 -20.50 -29.94 6.88
N SER A 316 -21.59 -29.29 6.46
CA SER A 316 -22.77 -29.07 7.32
C SER A 316 -23.39 -30.34 7.89
N ASP A 317 -23.29 -31.48 7.20
CA ASP A 317 -23.73 -32.81 7.66
C ASP A 317 -22.56 -33.72 8.14
N GLY A 318 -21.35 -33.18 8.27
CA GLY A 318 -20.15 -33.88 8.69
C GLY A 318 -19.43 -34.65 7.58
N LYS A 319 -19.74 -34.36 6.30
CA LYS A 319 -19.15 -35.04 5.13
C LYS A 319 -18.63 -34.00 4.13
N PRO A 320 -17.51 -33.33 4.44
CA PRO A 320 -16.95 -32.32 3.54
C PRO A 320 -16.62 -32.91 2.16
N THR A 321 -16.71 -32.07 1.13
CA THR A 321 -16.32 -32.43 -0.23
C THR A 321 -15.25 -31.48 -0.73
N ALA A 322 -14.25 -32.04 -1.41
CA ALA A 322 -13.14 -31.29 -1.98
C ALA A 322 -13.65 -30.25 -3.00
N GLY A 323 -13.19 -29.00 -2.86
CA GLY A 323 -13.46 -27.93 -3.82
C GLY A 323 -12.79 -28.21 -5.17
N THR A 324 -13.42 -27.71 -6.23
CA THR A 324 -12.95 -27.88 -7.62
C THR A 324 -12.36 -26.60 -8.22
N GLY A 325 -12.53 -25.47 -7.53
CA GLY A 325 -11.93 -24.18 -7.85
C GLY A 325 -12.30 -23.17 -6.75
N LYS A 326 -12.92 -22.05 -7.13
CA LYS A 326 -13.32 -21.00 -6.17
C LYS A 326 -14.54 -21.34 -5.30
N ASP A 327 -15.10 -22.55 -5.43
CA ASP A 327 -16.16 -23.05 -4.54
C ASP A 327 -15.65 -23.43 -3.14
N ALA A 328 -14.33 -23.45 -2.95
CA ALA A 328 -13.67 -23.47 -1.65
C ALA A 328 -13.30 -22.07 -1.11
N SER A 329 -13.57 -21.00 -1.86
CA SER A 329 -13.35 -19.63 -1.40
C SER A 329 -14.57 -19.11 -0.65
N HIS A 330 -14.36 -18.68 0.60
CA HIS A 330 -15.35 -17.94 1.38
C HIS A 330 -15.26 -16.43 1.15
N TYR A 331 -14.25 -15.93 0.43
CA TYR A 331 -14.02 -14.51 0.12
C TYR A 331 -13.90 -13.59 1.34
N LEU A 332 -13.46 -14.13 2.48
CA LEU A 332 -13.20 -13.39 3.71
C LEU A 332 -11.72 -13.52 4.07
N LEU A 333 -11.20 -12.61 4.89
CA LEU A 333 -9.88 -12.80 5.49
C LEU A 333 -10.01 -13.78 6.65
N SER A 334 -9.66 -15.04 6.43
CA SER A 334 -9.54 -16.02 7.53
C SER A 334 -8.36 -15.66 8.45
N TRP A 335 -8.24 -16.36 9.58
CA TRP A 335 -7.20 -16.05 10.58
C TRP A 335 -5.79 -16.04 10.00
N TYR A 336 -5.50 -16.97 9.09
CA TYR A 336 -4.17 -17.14 8.52
C TYR A 336 -4.23 -17.81 7.16
N ALA A 337 -3.13 -17.68 6.41
CA ALA A 337 -2.72 -18.67 5.43
C ALA A 337 -1.34 -19.21 5.85
N SER A 338 -1.06 -20.48 5.57
CA SER A 338 0.22 -21.10 5.92
C SER A 338 0.76 -21.92 4.77
N TRP A 339 2.09 -21.93 4.64
CA TRP A 339 2.80 -22.63 3.59
C TRP A 339 4.10 -23.21 4.13
N GLY A 340 4.54 -24.31 3.54
CA GLY A 340 5.75 -24.99 3.99
C GLY A 340 6.28 -25.98 2.98
N GLY A 341 7.47 -26.51 3.23
CA GLY A 341 8.14 -27.45 2.34
C GLY A 341 9.31 -28.16 3.00
N GLY A 342 9.83 -29.19 2.33
CA GLY A 342 10.96 -29.94 2.85
C GLY A 342 12.27 -29.16 2.76
N LEU A 343 13.21 -29.43 3.65
CA LEU A 343 14.58 -28.92 3.62
C LEU A 343 15.57 -29.97 3.07
N GLY A 344 16.64 -29.48 2.46
CA GLY A 344 17.75 -30.31 1.97
C GLY A 344 17.36 -31.25 0.82
N GLN A 345 18.26 -32.20 0.51
CA GLN A 345 18.13 -33.07 -0.67
C GLN A 345 16.93 -34.03 -0.65
N SER A 346 16.30 -34.22 0.51
CA SER A 346 15.10 -35.05 0.66
C SER A 346 13.79 -34.25 0.61
N GLY A 347 13.87 -32.93 0.47
CA GLY A 347 12.76 -31.99 0.61
C GLY A 347 11.96 -31.69 -0.66
N ASN A 348 11.76 -32.64 -1.57
CA ASN A 348 11.09 -32.40 -2.87
C ASN A 348 9.55 -32.35 -2.75
N TRP A 349 9.02 -31.53 -1.85
CA TRP A 349 7.59 -31.33 -1.63
C TRP A 349 7.35 -29.97 -0.97
N ALA A 350 6.17 -29.41 -1.21
CA ALA A 350 5.67 -28.22 -0.53
C ALA A 350 4.13 -28.27 -0.42
N TRP A 351 3.57 -27.51 0.52
CA TRP A 351 2.15 -27.46 0.81
C TRP A 351 1.67 -26.03 1.08
N ARG A 352 0.36 -25.84 0.96
CA ARG A 352 -0.38 -24.61 1.32
C ARG A 352 -1.70 -24.97 1.98
N ILE A 353 -2.10 -24.17 2.97
CA ILE A 353 -3.43 -24.16 3.55
C ILE A 353 -3.92 -22.71 3.64
N GLY A 354 -5.21 -22.48 3.42
CA GLY A 354 -5.88 -21.29 3.94
C GLY A 354 -6.28 -21.51 5.40
N ALA A 355 -7.42 -20.99 5.82
CA ALA A 355 -8.03 -21.32 7.11
C ALA A 355 -9.55 -21.34 7.01
N SER A 356 -10.19 -22.26 7.73
CA SER A 356 -11.65 -22.42 7.71
C SER A 356 -12.38 -21.51 8.68
N HIS A 357 -11.64 -20.88 9.60
CA HIS A 357 -12.15 -20.04 10.68
C HIS A 357 -11.93 -18.57 10.32
N VAL A 358 -12.99 -17.77 10.39
CA VAL A 358 -12.99 -16.36 10.02
C VAL A 358 -13.46 -15.54 11.20
N HIS A 359 -12.64 -14.58 11.60
CA HIS A 359 -12.92 -13.64 12.67
C HIS A 359 -13.23 -12.24 12.11
N GLN A 360 -14.27 -11.58 12.61
CA GLN A 360 -14.66 -10.25 12.11
C GLN A 360 -13.55 -9.19 12.29
N GLY A 361 -12.76 -9.31 13.35
CA GLY A 361 -11.63 -8.42 13.66
C GLY A 361 -10.51 -8.41 12.60
N TYR A 362 -10.46 -9.46 11.77
CA TYR A 362 -9.43 -9.61 10.74
C TYR A 362 -9.83 -9.02 9.39
N GLN A 363 -11.12 -8.71 9.17
CA GLN A 363 -11.55 -8.17 7.89
C GLN A 363 -10.99 -6.76 7.69
N ASN A 364 -10.72 -6.40 6.44
CA ASN A 364 -10.17 -5.10 6.08
C ASN A 364 -10.78 -4.63 4.76
N VAL A 365 -11.92 -3.93 4.90
CA VAL A 365 -12.71 -3.45 3.78
C VAL A 365 -12.01 -2.34 2.98
N VAL A 366 -11.06 -1.62 3.59
CA VAL A 366 -10.24 -0.61 2.91
C VAL A 366 -9.22 -1.27 2.00
N ALA A 367 -8.52 -2.29 2.49
CA ALA A 367 -7.62 -3.08 1.67
C ALA A 367 -8.36 -3.75 0.50
N ALA A 368 -9.53 -4.35 0.76
CA ALA A 368 -10.35 -4.95 -0.29
C ALA A 368 -10.75 -3.92 -1.36
N TYR A 369 -11.20 -2.73 -0.97
CA TYR A 369 -11.50 -1.63 -1.88
C TYR A 369 -10.28 -1.18 -2.69
N ALA A 370 -9.12 -1.04 -2.05
CA ALA A 370 -7.88 -0.65 -2.71
C ALA A 370 -7.46 -1.62 -3.81
N LEU A 371 -7.67 -2.92 -3.58
CA LEU A 371 -7.27 -4.03 -4.45
C LEU A 371 -8.34 -4.38 -5.51
N SER A 372 -9.54 -3.80 -5.44
CA SER A 372 -10.67 -4.13 -6.32
C SER A 372 -11.16 -2.98 -7.21
N ASP A 373 -10.81 -1.73 -6.91
CA ASP A 373 -11.25 -0.56 -7.68
C ASP A 373 -10.03 0.11 -8.32
N ALA A 374 -9.86 -0.05 -9.63
CA ALA A 374 -8.70 0.52 -10.33
C ALA A 374 -8.70 2.07 -10.36
N GLU A 375 -9.88 2.69 -10.36
CA GLU A 375 -10.04 4.14 -10.48
C GLU A 375 -9.83 4.83 -9.12
N ASN A 376 -10.50 4.31 -8.10
CA ASN A 376 -10.56 4.93 -6.78
C ASN A 376 -9.78 4.17 -5.70
N GLY A 377 -9.49 2.89 -5.86
CA GLY A 377 -8.60 2.11 -4.99
C GLY A 377 -7.14 2.28 -5.42
N GLY A 378 -6.83 1.91 -6.67
CA GLY A 378 -5.56 2.18 -7.33
C GLY A 378 -4.40 1.24 -6.95
N LEU A 379 -4.68 0.08 -6.35
CA LEU A 379 -3.72 -0.98 -6.01
C LEU A 379 -4.21 -2.35 -6.53
N VAL A 380 -4.86 -2.39 -7.69
CA VAL A 380 -5.40 -3.65 -8.24
C VAL A 380 -4.24 -4.56 -8.70
N PRO A 381 -4.12 -5.80 -8.19
CA PRO A 381 -3.06 -6.71 -8.59
C PRO A 381 -3.15 -7.11 -10.06
N ALA A 382 -2.00 -7.37 -10.68
CA ALA A 382 -1.91 -7.71 -12.10
C ALA A 382 -2.46 -9.10 -12.48
N SER A 383 -2.74 -9.96 -11.49
CA SER A 383 -3.25 -11.30 -11.75
C SER A 383 -4.69 -11.27 -12.29
N PRO A 384 -5.02 -12.07 -13.34
CA PRO A 384 -6.27 -11.99 -14.10
C PRO A 384 -7.58 -11.96 -13.31
N THR A 385 -7.64 -12.59 -12.13
CA THR A 385 -8.88 -12.67 -11.36
C THR A 385 -8.83 -11.92 -10.02
N ALA A 386 -7.72 -11.26 -9.72
CA ALA A 386 -7.52 -10.61 -8.42
C ALA A 386 -8.53 -9.48 -8.16
N GLU A 387 -8.77 -8.60 -9.14
CA GLU A 387 -9.74 -7.52 -9.03
C GLU A 387 -11.14 -8.03 -8.64
N GLN A 388 -11.62 -9.06 -9.35
CA GLN A 388 -12.93 -9.66 -9.10
C GLN A 388 -13.02 -10.37 -7.74
N ASP A 389 -11.95 -11.05 -7.32
CA ASP A 389 -11.90 -11.72 -6.02
C ASP A 389 -11.97 -10.70 -4.88
N TRP A 390 -11.23 -9.60 -5.01
CA TRP A 390 -11.24 -8.52 -4.03
C TRP A 390 -12.55 -7.73 -4.03
N ASP A 391 -13.19 -7.51 -5.18
CA ASP A 391 -14.52 -6.89 -5.24
C ASP A 391 -15.58 -7.78 -4.55
N THR A 392 -15.52 -9.09 -4.82
CA THR A 392 -16.37 -10.06 -4.13
C THR A 392 -16.09 -10.08 -2.64
N SER A 393 -14.81 -9.98 -2.24
CA SER A 393 -14.40 -9.94 -0.85
C SER A 393 -14.86 -8.67 -0.14
N LEU A 394 -14.74 -7.50 -0.76
CA LEU A 394 -15.22 -6.23 -0.22
C LEU A 394 -16.70 -6.32 0.15
N LYS A 395 -17.53 -6.77 -0.80
CA LYS A 395 -18.96 -6.97 -0.55
C LYS A 395 -19.19 -8.01 0.56
N ARG A 396 -18.51 -9.16 0.49
CA ARG A 396 -18.68 -10.25 1.46
C ARG A 396 -18.32 -9.84 2.88
N GLN A 397 -17.26 -9.06 3.06
CA GLN A 397 -16.84 -8.53 4.37
C GLN A 397 -17.88 -7.57 4.95
N LEU A 398 -18.46 -6.68 4.13
CA LEU A 398 -19.54 -5.79 4.55
C LEU A 398 -20.82 -6.55 4.92
N GLU A 399 -21.18 -7.58 4.16
CA GLU A 399 -22.27 -8.49 4.50
C GLU A 399 -22.00 -9.22 5.83
N PHE A 400 -20.76 -9.63 6.08
CA PHE A 400 -20.34 -10.32 7.30
C PHE A 400 -20.47 -9.43 8.54
N TYR A 401 -20.03 -8.16 8.46
CA TYR A 401 -20.24 -7.20 9.55
C TYR A 401 -21.72 -6.96 9.85
N ASN A 402 -22.54 -6.80 8.81
CA ASN A 402 -23.98 -6.61 9.00
C ASN A 402 -24.63 -7.86 9.61
N TRP A 403 -24.23 -9.06 9.17
CA TRP A 403 -24.71 -10.31 9.72
C TRP A 403 -24.35 -10.48 11.20
N LEU A 404 -23.14 -10.09 11.61
CA LEU A 404 -22.65 -10.26 12.97
C LEU A 404 -23.02 -9.12 13.93
N GLN A 405 -23.60 -8.04 13.45
CA GLN A 405 -23.99 -6.92 14.29
C GLN A 405 -25.12 -7.34 15.24
N SER A 406 -24.84 -7.28 16.55
CA SER A 406 -25.79 -7.51 17.64
C SER A 406 -26.96 -6.54 17.61
N SER A 407 -28.00 -6.85 18.39
CA SER A 407 -29.17 -5.99 18.52
C SER A 407 -28.83 -4.61 19.10
N GLU A 408 -27.77 -4.52 19.91
CA GLU A 408 -27.23 -3.30 20.52
C GLU A 408 -26.40 -2.49 19.53
N GLY A 409 -25.45 -3.13 18.82
CA GLY A 409 -24.60 -2.46 17.82
C GLY A 409 -23.17 -3.01 17.69
N ALA A 410 -22.71 -3.81 18.65
CA ALA A 410 -21.40 -4.50 18.62
C ALA A 410 -21.34 -5.63 17.59
N ILE A 411 -20.14 -6.03 17.16
CA ILE A 411 -19.91 -7.07 16.15
C ILE A 411 -19.47 -8.40 16.79
N ALA A 412 -20.27 -9.46 16.65
CA ALA A 412 -19.98 -10.79 17.19
C ALA A 412 -18.86 -11.53 16.44
N GLY A 413 -18.33 -12.63 17.01
CA GLY A 413 -17.06 -13.25 16.61
C GLY A 413 -16.87 -13.53 15.12
N GLY A 414 -17.62 -14.46 14.55
CA GLY A 414 -17.45 -14.83 13.15
C GLY A 414 -18.13 -16.12 12.74
N ALA A 415 -17.44 -16.88 11.88
CA ALA A 415 -17.94 -18.14 11.33
C ALA A 415 -16.83 -19.12 10.98
N THR A 416 -17.20 -20.40 10.87
CA THR A 416 -16.32 -21.47 10.42
C THR A 416 -16.95 -22.37 9.36
N ASN A 417 -16.12 -22.83 8.42
CA ASN A 417 -16.46 -23.91 7.48
C ASN A 417 -16.06 -25.30 8.01
N SER A 418 -15.31 -25.36 9.12
CA SER A 418 -14.82 -26.59 9.73
C SER A 418 -15.15 -26.59 11.22
N TRP A 419 -16.36 -27.06 11.54
CA TRP A 419 -16.80 -27.16 12.93
C TRP A 419 -15.87 -28.10 13.73
N ASP A 420 -15.49 -27.66 14.94
CA ASP A 420 -14.42 -28.24 15.78
C ASP A 420 -13.06 -28.40 15.05
N GLY A 421 -12.85 -27.69 13.95
CA GLY A 421 -11.67 -27.80 13.09
C GLY A 421 -11.43 -29.20 12.51
N ALA A 422 -12.48 -30.01 12.45
CA ALA A 422 -12.45 -31.40 11.97
C ALA A 422 -13.60 -31.71 10.99
N TYR A 423 -14.20 -30.67 10.40
CA TYR A 423 -15.35 -30.76 9.50
C TYR A 423 -16.52 -31.60 10.05
N LYS A 424 -16.77 -31.50 11.36
CA LYS A 424 -17.90 -32.18 11.98
C LYS A 424 -19.22 -31.57 11.53
N ALA A 425 -20.30 -32.34 11.66
CA ALA A 425 -21.65 -31.86 11.38
C ALA A 425 -21.96 -30.66 12.27
N TYR A 426 -22.62 -29.66 11.67
CA TYR A 426 -23.01 -28.45 12.39
C TYR A 426 -24.05 -28.77 13.46
N PRO A 427 -24.04 -28.06 14.61
CA PRO A 427 -25.11 -28.18 15.59
C PRO A 427 -26.48 -27.86 14.98
N ALA A 428 -27.50 -28.62 15.37
CA ALA A 428 -28.86 -28.38 14.89
C ALA A 428 -29.33 -26.96 15.28
N GLY A 429 -29.73 -26.16 14.29
CA GLY A 429 -30.18 -24.79 14.50
C GLY A 429 -29.05 -23.77 14.63
N ILE A 430 -27.79 -24.11 14.34
CA ILE A 430 -26.74 -23.11 14.21
C ILE A 430 -27.08 -22.15 13.06
N SER A 431 -26.89 -20.86 13.28
CA SER A 431 -27.02 -19.85 12.23
C SER A 431 -25.87 -19.94 11.24
N THR A 432 -26.13 -19.54 9.99
CA THR A 432 -25.13 -19.64 8.92
C THR A 432 -24.97 -18.36 8.11
N PHE A 433 -23.76 -18.16 7.59
CA PHE A 433 -23.40 -17.11 6.64
C PHE A 433 -22.73 -17.76 5.43
N TYR A 434 -23.39 -17.71 4.27
CA TYR A 434 -22.92 -18.43 3.08
C TYR A 434 -22.55 -19.89 3.40
N ASP A 435 -23.41 -20.57 4.16
CA ASP A 435 -23.25 -21.94 4.64
C ASP A 435 -22.07 -22.21 5.60
N MET A 436 -21.37 -21.19 6.08
CA MET A 436 -20.44 -21.29 7.22
C MET A 436 -21.20 -21.13 8.53
N ALA A 437 -20.90 -21.96 9.54
CA ALA A 437 -21.55 -21.94 10.84
C ALA A 437 -21.09 -20.76 11.70
N TYR A 438 -22.01 -20.09 12.39
CA TYR A 438 -21.70 -19.04 13.35
C TYR A 438 -20.81 -19.55 14.48
N ASP A 439 -19.81 -18.75 14.83
CA ASP A 439 -18.88 -18.99 15.92
C ASP A 439 -18.71 -17.69 16.72
N SER A 440 -18.96 -17.75 18.04
CA SER A 440 -18.85 -16.59 18.92
C SER A 440 -17.39 -16.25 19.28
N ALA A 441 -16.49 -17.23 19.21
CA ALA A 441 -15.09 -17.09 19.55
C ALA A 441 -14.18 -17.80 18.52
N PRO A 442 -14.18 -17.37 17.24
CA PRO A 442 -13.38 -18.04 16.21
C PRO A 442 -11.93 -18.23 16.62
N VAL A 443 -11.40 -19.43 16.35
CA VAL A 443 -9.99 -19.84 16.54
C VAL A 443 -9.56 -20.09 17.98
N TYR A 444 -9.75 -19.15 18.89
CA TYR A 444 -9.18 -19.22 20.25
C TYR A 444 -10.24 -19.01 21.34
N HIS A 445 -10.19 -19.87 22.36
CA HIS A 445 -11.10 -19.94 23.50
C HIS A 445 -10.41 -19.70 24.86
N ASP A 446 -9.10 -19.44 24.89
CA ASP A 446 -8.36 -19.09 26.10
C ASP A 446 -7.40 -17.88 25.89
N PRO A 447 -7.92 -16.64 26.02
CA PRO A 447 -9.34 -16.29 26.21
C PRO A 447 -10.15 -16.43 24.92
N GLU A 448 -11.48 -16.36 25.02
CA GLU A 448 -12.38 -16.27 23.87
C GLU A 448 -12.03 -15.05 22.99
N SER A 449 -11.78 -15.29 21.71
CA SER A 449 -11.10 -14.35 20.80
C SER A 449 -11.84 -13.03 20.55
N ASN A 450 -13.17 -13.00 20.68
CA ASN A 450 -13.97 -11.80 20.44
C ASN A 450 -14.48 -11.13 21.73
N ASN A 451 -13.97 -11.52 22.89
CA ASN A 451 -14.34 -10.85 24.14
C ASN A 451 -13.60 -9.51 24.28
N TRP A 452 -12.34 -9.43 23.87
CA TRP A 452 -11.56 -8.20 23.98
C TRP A 452 -12.14 -7.06 23.11
N PHE A 453 -12.37 -5.90 23.70
CA PHE A 453 -12.96 -4.75 23.01
C PHE A 453 -12.06 -4.16 21.90
N GLY A 454 -10.75 -4.43 21.92
CA GLY A 454 -9.87 -4.09 20.79
C GLY A 454 -10.30 -4.76 19.49
N MET A 455 -10.89 -5.96 19.55
CA MET A 455 -11.52 -6.61 18.40
C MET A 455 -12.78 -5.88 17.92
N GLN A 456 -13.29 -4.87 18.62
CA GLN A 456 -14.31 -3.96 18.09
C GLN A 456 -13.68 -2.74 17.42
N ALA A 457 -12.74 -2.09 18.11
CA ALA A 457 -12.15 -0.83 17.67
C ALA A 457 -11.41 -1.00 16.32
N TRP A 458 -10.53 -2.00 16.19
CA TRP A 458 -9.74 -2.22 14.98
C TRP A 458 -10.56 -2.42 13.70
N PRO A 459 -11.50 -3.37 13.61
CA PRO A 459 -12.26 -3.59 12.39
C PRO A 459 -13.22 -2.45 12.07
N VAL A 460 -13.86 -1.86 13.09
CA VAL A 460 -14.87 -0.82 12.87
C VAL A 460 -14.22 0.51 12.49
N GLU A 461 -12.99 0.75 12.93
CA GLU A 461 -12.15 1.83 12.41
C GLU A 461 -11.99 1.74 10.88
N ARG A 462 -11.68 0.56 10.33
CA ARG A 462 -11.60 0.32 8.88
C ARG A 462 -12.95 0.49 8.18
N VAL A 463 -14.06 0.11 8.82
CA VAL A 463 -15.42 0.35 8.28
C VAL A 463 -15.75 1.85 8.25
N ALA A 464 -15.35 2.60 9.29
CA ALA A 464 -15.48 4.06 9.34
C ALA A 464 -14.66 4.74 8.24
N GLU A 465 -13.43 4.28 8.02
CA GLU A 465 -12.59 4.72 6.90
C GLU A 465 -13.30 4.49 5.56
N LEU A 466 -13.82 3.28 5.31
CA LEU A 466 -14.51 2.99 4.05
C LEU A 466 -15.77 3.84 3.88
N TYR A 467 -16.57 4.04 4.93
CA TYR A 467 -17.72 4.94 4.88
C TYR A 467 -17.30 6.36 4.46
N TYR A 468 -16.22 6.89 5.04
CA TYR A 468 -15.65 8.18 4.65
C TYR A 468 -15.13 8.17 3.21
N ILE A 469 -14.37 7.15 2.80
CA ILE A 469 -13.81 7.01 1.44
C ILE A 469 -14.94 7.08 0.41
N LEU A 470 -15.96 6.24 0.55
CA LEU A 470 -17.10 6.18 -0.37
C LEU A 470 -17.85 7.53 -0.43
N ALA A 471 -18.18 8.09 0.74
CA ALA A 471 -18.85 9.39 0.81
C ALA A 471 -18.02 10.51 0.15
N SER A 472 -16.71 10.54 0.39
CA SER A 472 -15.80 11.55 -0.14
C SER A 472 -15.60 11.44 -1.65
N ASN A 473 -15.69 10.22 -2.20
CA ASN A 473 -15.69 9.96 -3.64
C ASN A 473 -17.08 10.19 -4.29
N GLY A 474 -18.08 10.60 -3.51
CA GLY A 474 -19.43 10.89 -3.99
C GLY A 474 -20.35 9.67 -4.08
N ASP A 475 -19.91 8.48 -3.67
CA ASP A 475 -20.80 7.33 -3.51
C ASP A 475 -21.58 7.45 -2.21
N THR A 476 -22.88 7.70 -2.35
CA THR A 476 -23.82 7.84 -1.23
C THR A 476 -25.02 6.91 -1.37
N SER A 477 -24.93 5.90 -2.24
CA SER A 477 -26.11 5.09 -2.60
C SER A 477 -25.85 3.63 -2.94
N SER A 478 -24.59 3.23 -3.17
CA SER A 478 -24.27 1.83 -3.43
C SER A 478 -24.65 0.93 -2.24
N GLU A 479 -24.80 -0.36 -2.49
CA GLU A 479 -25.03 -1.33 -1.43
C GLU A 479 -23.87 -1.36 -0.43
N ASN A 480 -22.62 -1.27 -0.91
CA ASN A 480 -21.42 -1.19 -0.08
C ASN A 480 -21.46 0.05 0.83
N PHE A 481 -21.82 1.22 0.30
CA PHE A 481 -22.00 2.44 1.09
C PHE A 481 -23.05 2.25 2.18
N LYS A 482 -24.24 1.72 1.83
CA LYS A 482 -25.33 1.49 2.80
C LYS A 482 -24.93 0.52 3.90
N MET A 483 -24.23 -0.56 3.55
CA MET A 483 -23.75 -1.56 4.51
C MET A 483 -22.68 -0.99 5.45
N ALA A 484 -21.68 -0.29 4.91
CA ALA A 484 -20.64 0.35 5.71
C ALA A 484 -21.24 1.38 6.67
N LYS A 485 -22.10 2.26 6.14
CA LYS A 485 -22.82 3.27 6.90
C LYS A 485 -23.65 2.67 8.04
N LYS A 486 -24.45 1.63 7.76
CA LYS A 486 -25.31 1.00 8.77
C LYS A 486 -24.48 0.42 9.92
N VAL A 487 -23.39 -0.28 9.61
CA VAL A 487 -22.50 -0.88 10.61
C VAL A 487 -21.91 0.21 11.51
N ILE A 488 -21.29 1.24 10.92
CA ILE A 488 -20.62 2.28 11.70
C ILE A 488 -21.61 3.15 12.48
N GLU A 489 -22.77 3.53 11.91
CA GLU A 489 -23.77 4.33 12.64
C GLU A 489 -24.26 3.60 13.89
N ASN A 490 -24.64 2.32 13.78
CA ASN A 490 -25.11 1.53 14.92
C ASN A 490 -24.01 1.26 15.95
N TRP A 491 -22.78 1.07 15.50
CA TRP A 491 -21.66 0.80 16.42
C TRP A 491 -21.22 2.06 17.17
N VAL A 492 -21.21 3.23 16.52
CA VAL A 492 -20.90 4.50 17.18
C VAL A 492 -21.98 4.83 18.20
N ASP A 493 -23.26 4.68 17.84
CA ASP A 493 -24.40 4.85 18.75
C ASP A 493 -24.25 4.00 20.02
N TRP A 494 -23.98 2.70 19.88
CA TRP A 494 -23.76 1.79 21.01
C TRP A 494 -22.49 2.08 21.81
N SER A 495 -21.35 2.26 21.15
CA SER A 495 -20.05 2.28 21.82
C SER A 495 -19.84 3.55 22.65
N MET A 496 -20.45 4.67 22.24
CA MET A 496 -20.32 5.95 22.93
C MET A 496 -20.98 5.96 24.31
N ASP A 497 -21.93 5.06 24.56
CA ASP A 497 -22.53 4.87 25.90
C ASP A 497 -21.50 4.41 26.95
N TYR A 498 -20.35 3.88 26.52
CA TYR A 498 -19.33 3.29 27.40
C TYR A 498 -17.96 3.96 27.32
N ALA A 499 -17.84 5.08 26.61
CA ALA A 499 -16.58 5.81 26.43
C ALA A 499 -16.61 7.15 27.18
N PHE A 500 -15.68 7.33 28.12
CA PHE A 500 -15.69 8.47 29.04
C PHE A 500 -14.39 9.25 28.97
N ALA A 501 -14.51 10.59 29.03
CA ALA A 501 -13.39 11.52 29.13
C ALA A 501 -13.67 12.53 30.24
N GLY A 502 -12.82 12.55 31.27
CA GLY A 502 -12.98 13.37 32.47
C GLY A 502 -13.97 12.81 33.49
N GLU A 503 -14.48 11.61 33.26
CA GLU A 503 -15.43 10.90 34.12
C GLU A 503 -15.03 9.44 34.25
N ARG A 504 -15.26 8.86 35.43
CA ARG A 504 -15.01 7.44 35.70
C ARG A 504 -16.35 6.69 35.78
N PRO A 505 -16.54 5.62 34.99
CA PRO A 505 -17.73 4.79 35.11
C PRO A 505 -17.73 4.02 36.43
N VAL A 506 -18.93 3.82 36.99
CA VAL A 506 -19.14 2.96 38.14
C VAL A 506 -19.31 1.52 37.66
N SER A 507 -18.49 0.61 38.18
CA SER A 507 -18.60 -0.83 37.94
C SER A 507 -18.59 -1.62 39.26
N ASP A 508 -19.13 -2.84 39.21
CA ASP A 508 -18.98 -3.80 40.32
C ASP A 508 -17.65 -4.58 40.26
N ALA A 509 -17.43 -5.47 41.24
CA ALA A 509 -16.21 -6.26 41.36
C ALA A 509 -16.05 -7.33 40.27
N GLU A 510 -17.14 -7.67 39.57
CA GLU A 510 -17.18 -8.60 38.45
C GLU A 510 -17.08 -7.88 37.09
N GLY A 511 -16.89 -6.56 37.10
CA GLY A 511 -16.64 -5.75 35.90
C GLY A 511 -17.88 -5.26 35.18
N TYR A 512 -19.08 -5.46 35.73
CA TYR A 512 -20.30 -4.94 35.11
C TYR A 512 -20.45 -3.44 35.36
N TYR A 513 -20.78 -2.67 34.31
CA TYR A 513 -21.20 -1.28 34.46
C TYR A 513 -22.51 -1.19 35.24
N LEU A 514 -22.64 -0.15 36.06
CA LEU A 514 -23.82 0.10 36.89
C LEU A 514 -24.58 1.34 36.43
N ASP A 515 -25.91 1.31 36.50
CA ASP A 515 -26.76 2.48 36.31
C ASP A 515 -26.80 3.36 37.58
N ALA A 516 -27.54 4.48 37.52
CA ALA A 516 -27.68 5.41 38.65
C ALA A 516 -28.35 4.80 39.89
N ASP A 517 -29.09 3.70 39.75
CA ASP A 517 -29.70 2.94 40.85
C ASP A 517 -28.76 1.85 41.41
N GLY A 518 -27.56 1.69 40.83
CA GLY A 518 -26.59 0.64 41.19
C GLY A 518 -26.94 -0.73 40.63
N LYS A 519 -27.78 -0.84 39.59
CA LYS A 519 -28.10 -2.11 38.92
C LYS A 519 -27.13 -2.36 37.76
N ARG A 520 -26.82 -3.63 37.52
CA ARG A 520 -26.00 -4.04 36.36
C ARG A 520 -26.67 -3.69 35.05
N ILE A 521 -25.91 -3.09 34.15
CA ILE A 521 -26.25 -2.93 32.74
C ILE A 521 -25.85 -4.23 32.04
N LEU A 522 -26.84 -4.92 31.45
CA LEU A 522 -26.69 -6.26 30.87
C LEU A 522 -26.97 -6.23 29.36
N GLY A 523 -26.47 -5.21 28.67
CA GLY A 523 -26.78 -4.92 27.27
C GLY A 523 -27.93 -3.92 27.11
N GLY A 524 -28.52 -3.86 25.92
CA GLY A 524 -29.54 -2.87 25.54
C GLY A 524 -28.99 -1.61 24.86
N LYS A 525 -29.90 -0.73 24.44
CA LYS A 525 -29.63 0.56 23.78
C LYS A 525 -29.85 1.72 24.74
N ASP A 526 -29.25 2.86 24.42
CA ASP A 526 -29.40 4.12 25.17
C ASP A 526 -29.05 3.96 26.66
N VAL A 527 -28.00 3.19 26.95
CA VAL A 527 -27.70 2.85 28.34
C VAL A 527 -27.12 4.06 29.08
N GLN A 528 -27.48 4.21 30.35
CA GLN A 528 -27.03 5.33 31.17
C GLN A 528 -26.15 4.80 32.29
N VAL A 529 -24.85 4.71 31.99
CA VAL A 529 -23.82 4.32 32.97
C VAL A 529 -23.70 5.41 34.04
N ALA A 530 -23.74 5.04 35.31
CA ALA A 530 -23.42 5.95 36.39
C ALA A 530 -21.94 6.33 36.34
N THR A 531 -21.65 7.62 36.48
CA THR A 531 -20.28 8.14 36.48
C THR A 531 -19.97 8.95 37.73
N VAL A 532 -18.69 9.08 38.04
CA VAL A 532 -18.17 10.05 39.00
C VAL A 532 -17.18 10.99 38.31
N PRO A 533 -17.14 12.29 38.67
CA PRO A 533 -16.16 13.21 38.09
C PRO A 533 -14.73 12.72 38.30
N ALA A 534 -13.96 12.62 37.22
CA ALA A 534 -12.57 12.18 37.24
C ALA A 534 -11.73 12.96 36.20
N PRO A 535 -11.51 14.28 36.41
CA PRO A 535 -10.80 15.11 35.45
C PRO A 535 -9.40 14.56 35.12
N GLY A 536 -9.11 14.36 33.84
CA GLY A 536 -7.83 13.78 33.39
C GLY A 536 -7.84 12.27 33.20
N GLU A 537 -8.95 11.58 33.47
CA GLU A 537 -9.12 10.16 33.19
C GLU A 537 -9.91 9.91 31.92
N PHE A 538 -9.51 8.92 31.15
CA PHE A 538 -10.35 8.32 30.11
C PHE A 538 -10.66 6.88 30.50
N TRP A 539 -11.81 6.38 30.07
CA TRP A 539 -12.23 5.00 30.30
C TRP A 539 -12.96 4.46 29.07
N LEU A 540 -12.60 3.24 28.69
CA LEU A 540 -13.22 2.48 27.60
C LEU A 540 -13.60 1.09 28.10
N PRO A 541 -14.48 0.36 27.41
CA PRO A 541 -14.65 -1.07 27.66
C PRO A 541 -13.36 -1.84 27.37
N SER A 542 -13.09 -2.88 28.16
CA SER A 542 -12.00 -3.82 27.89
C SER A 542 -12.52 -5.15 27.37
N ASN A 543 -13.70 -5.60 27.83
CA ASN A 543 -14.24 -6.91 27.48
C ASN A 543 -15.75 -6.89 27.17
N LEU A 544 -16.19 -7.95 26.51
CA LEU A 544 -17.55 -8.23 26.09
C LEU A 544 -17.94 -9.64 26.49
N GLU A 545 -19.22 -9.85 26.83
CA GLU A 545 -19.83 -11.17 26.99
C GLU A 545 -20.93 -11.35 25.93
N TRP A 546 -20.83 -12.40 25.13
CA TRP A 546 -21.74 -12.66 24.01
C TRP A 546 -22.84 -13.66 24.38
N GLN A 547 -24.07 -13.42 23.90
CA GLN A 547 -25.21 -14.31 24.12
C GLN A 547 -26.06 -14.45 22.85
N GLY A 548 -26.47 -15.69 22.57
CA GLY A 548 -27.34 -16.00 21.44
C GLY A 548 -26.60 -16.10 20.11
N GLN A 549 -27.32 -15.85 19.00
CA GLN A 549 -26.79 -16.02 17.64
C GLN A 549 -27.44 -14.98 16.71
N PRO A 550 -26.75 -14.55 15.64
CA PRO A 550 -27.41 -13.80 14.57
C PRO A 550 -28.46 -14.68 13.88
N ASP A 551 -29.38 -14.12 13.10
CA ASP A 551 -30.21 -14.94 12.21
C ASP A 551 -29.37 -15.44 11.01
N THR A 552 -29.69 -16.59 10.42
CA THR A 552 -29.05 -17.04 9.17
C THR A 552 -29.13 -15.95 8.09
N TRP A 553 -27.99 -15.62 7.48
CA TRP A 553 -27.88 -14.55 6.50
C TRP A 553 -28.72 -14.82 5.24
N LYS A 554 -29.51 -13.82 4.82
CA LYS A 554 -30.38 -13.86 3.63
C LYS A 554 -30.22 -12.63 2.74
N GLY A 555 -29.06 -12.00 2.80
CA GLY A 555 -28.76 -10.74 2.12
C GLY A 555 -29.20 -9.50 2.92
N PHE A 556 -28.60 -8.35 2.58
CA PHE A 556 -28.72 -7.11 3.32
C PHE A 556 -30.17 -6.57 3.41
N GLU A 557 -30.93 -6.63 2.32
CA GLU A 557 -32.34 -6.19 2.28
C GLU A 557 -33.26 -7.02 3.19
N ASN A 558 -32.84 -8.22 3.59
CA ASN A 558 -33.58 -9.10 4.50
C ASN A 558 -32.95 -9.18 5.90
N HIS A 559 -32.00 -8.30 6.21
CA HIS A 559 -31.34 -8.30 7.52
C HIS A 559 -32.34 -7.95 8.64
N THR A 560 -32.43 -8.82 9.64
CA THR A 560 -33.48 -8.79 10.68
C THR A 560 -33.16 -7.86 11.85
N GLY A 561 -31.92 -7.36 11.93
CA GLY A 561 -31.41 -6.65 13.10
C GLY A 561 -30.95 -7.56 14.24
N ASN A 562 -30.97 -8.89 14.05
CA ASN A 562 -30.43 -9.90 14.99
C ASN A 562 -30.94 -9.74 16.43
N ASN A 563 -32.27 -9.69 16.61
CA ASN A 563 -32.89 -9.48 17.93
C ASN A 563 -32.57 -10.56 18.99
N ASN A 564 -31.94 -11.68 18.61
CA ASN A 564 -31.53 -12.76 19.52
C ASN A 564 -30.02 -12.79 19.76
N LEU A 565 -29.26 -11.84 19.22
CA LEU A 565 -27.82 -11.71 19.42
C LEU A 565 -27.57 -10.50 20.32
N HIS A 566 -27.05 -10.76 21.51
CA HIS A 566 -26.82 -9.76 22.54
C HIS A 566 -25.37 -9.69 22.97
N VAL A 567 -24.98 -8.51 23.40
CA VAL A 567 -23.68 -8.24 24.00
C VAL A 567 -23.87 -7.58 25.37
N VAL A 568 -23.06 -7.98 26.34
CA VAL A 568 -22.87 -7.25 27.60
C VAL A 568 -21.48 -6.65 27.61
N THR A 569 -21.41 -5.32 27.62
CA THR A 569 -20.15 -4.56 27.71
C THR A 569 -19.64 -4.55 29.15
N LYS A 570 -18.35 -4.79 29.35
CA LYS A 570 -17.74 -4.97 30.69
C LYS A 570 -16.32 -4.43 30.79
N ASP A 571 -15.83 -4.46 32.03
CA ASP A 571 -14.45 -4.21 32.43
C ASP A 571 -13.95 -2.85 31.95
N PRO A 572 -14.40 -1.73 32.56
CA PRO A 572 -13.84 -0.42 32.23
C PRO A 572 -12.32 -0.42 32.44
N GLY A 573 -11.59 -0.03 31.40
CA GLY A 573 -10.13 0.02 31.37
C GLY A 573 -9.61 1.27 30.65
N GLN A 574 -8.28 1.36 30.57
CA GLN A 574 -7.57 2.52 30.05
C GLN A 574 -6.50 2.11 29.01
N ASP A 575 -6.81 1.12 28.18
CA ASP A 575 -5.93 0.68 27.10
C ASP A 575 -5.73 1.82 26.08
N ALA A 576 -4.51 2.35 26.01
CA ALA A 576 -4.16 3.46 25.15
C ALA A 576 -4.15 3.07 23.66
N GLY A 577 -3.84 1.82 23.31
CA GLY A 577 -3.86 1.38 21.92
C GLY A 577 -5.30 1.28 21.40
N VAL A 578 -6.18 0.66 22.19
CA VAL A 578 -7.62 0.62 21.89
C VAL A 578 -8.21 2.02 21.81
N LEU A 579 -7.77 2.95 22.66
CA LEU A 579 -8.16 4.35 22.59
C LEU A 579 -7.78 5.01 21.26
N GLY A 580 -6.54 4.82 20.78
CA GLY A 580 -6.09 5.37 19.51
C GLY A 580 -6.89 4.85 18.32
N SER A 581 -7.23 3.56 18.30
CA SER A 581 -8.11 2.99 17.28
C SER A 581 -9.56 3.50 17.40
N TYR A 582 -10.12 3.53 18.62
CA TYR A 582 -11.47 4.02 18.90
C TYR A 582 -11.66 5.47 18.43
N VAL A 583 -10.69 6.35 18.73
CA VAL A 583 -10.69 7.75 18.29
C VAL A 583 -10.67 7.86 16.76
N LYS A 584 -9.88 7.03 16.06
CA LYS A 584 -9.88 7.03 14.60
C LYS A 584 -11.25 6.61 14.04
N ALA A 585 -11.88 5.57 14.59
CA ALA A 585 -13.22 5.15 14.18
C ALA A 585 -14.24 6.30 14.29
N LEU A 586 -14.29 6.98 15.43
CA LEU A 586 -15.18 8.14 15.65
C LEU A 586 -14.83 9.32 14.73
N THR A 587 -13.54 9.56 14.50
CA THR A 587 -13.05 10.67 13.64
C THR A 587 -13.43 10.45 12.18
N PHE A 588 -13.17 9.27 11.63
CA PHE A 588 -13.55 8.91 10.27
C PHE A 588 -15.06 8.86 10.10
N PHE A 589 -15.80 8.35 11.09
CA PHE A 589 -17.26 8.41 11.08
C PHE A 589 -17.76 9.85 10.99
N ALA A 590 -17.30 10.75 11.86
CA ALA A 590 -17.68 12.15 11.84
C ALA A 590 -17.34 12.79 10.48
N ALA A 591 -16.13 12.57 9.96
CA ALA A 591 -15.72 13.05 8.64
C ALA A 591 -16.62 12.50 7.51
N GLY A 592 -16.98 11.22 7.56
CA GLY A 592 -17.89 10.57 6.61
C GLY A 592 -19.28 11.18 6.60
N THR A 593 -19.85 11.47 7.78
CA THR A 593 -21.17 12.15 7.87
C THR A 593 -21.14 13.52 7.22
N LYS A 594 -20.04 14.27 7.40
CA LYS A 594 -19.84 15.58 6.77
C LYS A 594 -19.62 15.47 5.27
N ALA A 595 -18.86 14.47 4.80
CA ALA A 595 -18.68 14.21 3.38
C ALA A 595 -20.03 13.87 2.71
N GLU A 596 -20.87 13.06 3.36
CA GLU A 596 -22.18 12.67 2.86
C GLU A 596 -23.19 13.85 2.84
N LYS A 597 -23.25 14.64 3.91
CA LYS A 597 -24.32 15.64 4.12
C LYS A 597 -23.90 17.08 3.89
N GLY A 598 -22.61 17.35 3.70
CA GLY A 598 -22.03 18.70 3.69
C GLY A 598 -21.83 19.33 5.09
N SER A 599 -22.31 18.67 6.15
CA SER A 599 -22.16 19.06 7.55
C SER A 599 -22.19 17.82 8.44
N TYR A 600 -21.59 17.89 9.64
CA TYR A 600 -21.72 16.81 10.63
C TYR A 600 -23.20 16.57 10.96
N THR A 601 -23.60 15.31 11.04
CA THR A 601 -24.90 14.92 11.63
C THR A 601 -24.85 15.10 13.16
N PRO A 602 -25.97 15.03 13.90
CA PRO A 602 -25.94 15.09 15.36
C PRO A 602 -24.98 14.07 15.99
N LEU A 603 -25.12 12.78 15.62
CA LEU A 603 -24.21 11.72 16.08
C LEU A 603 -22.77 11.95 15.62
N GLY A 604 -22.56 12.45 14.39
CA GLY A 604 -21.22 12.79 13.89
C GLY A 604 -20.56 13.94 14.66
N GLU A 605 -21.33 14.93 15.11
CA GLU A 605 -20.85 16.03 15.93
C GLU A 605 -20.48 15.56 17.35
N GLU A 606 -21.28 14.66 17.93
CA GLU A 606 -21.00 14.03 19.23
C GLU A 606 -19.73 13.16 19.17
N ALA A 607 -19.61 12.31 18.15
CA ALA A 607 -18.42 11.49 17.92
C ALA A 607 -17.16 12.34 17.76
N LYS A 608 -17.24 13.45 17.01
CA LYS A 608 -16.15 14.42 16.86
C LYS A 608 -15.75 15.05 18.20
N LEU A 609 -16.72 15.47 19.01
CA LEU A 609 -16.46 16.10 20.31
C LEU A 609 -15.85 15.10 21.30
N LEU A 610 -16.38 13.88 21.37
CA LEU A 610 -15.84 12.82 22.21
C LEU A 610 -14.40 12.47 21.81
N SER A 611 -14.13 12.32 20.51
CA SER A 611 -12.78 12.10 19.98
C SER A 611 -11.80 13.17 20.46
N LYS A 612 -12.19 14.45 20.38
CA LYS A 612 -11.36 15.57 20.84
C LYS A 612 -11.09 15.51 22.33
N ASN A 613 -12.11 15.20 23.14
CA ASN A 613 -11.98 15.14 24.60
C ASN A 613 -11.10 13.97 25.03
N LEU A 614 -11.23 12.83 24.37
CA LEU A 614 -10.39 11.65 24.57
C LEU A 614 -8.93 11.94 24.22
N LEU A 615 -8.64 12.52 23.04
CA LEU A 615 -7.27 12.93 22.67
C LEU A 615 -6.66 13.93 23.66
N ASN A 616 -7.43 14.93 24.09
CA ASN A 616 -6.95 15.90 25.08
C ASN A 616 -6.60 15.25 26.41
N THR A 617 -7.37 14.24 26.82
CA THR A 617 -7.17 13.51 28.07
C THR A 617 -5.99 12.56 27.96
N ALA A 618 -5.90 11.81 26.86
CA ALA A 618 -4.83 10.86 26.56
C ALA A 618 -3.45 11.51 26.60
N TRP A 619 -3.32 12.76 26.15
CA TRP A 619 -2.04 13.47 26.16
C TRP A 619 -1.41 13.59 27.56
N ASN A 620 -2.22 13.59 28.63
CA ASN A 620 -1.71 13.65 30.01
C ASN A 620 -1.00 12.35 30.45
N TYR A 621 -1.16 11.28 29.67
CA TYR A 621 -0.51 9.99 29.88
C TYR A 621 0.76 9.83 29.03
N ASN A 622 1.20 10.88 28.32
CA ASN A 622 2.50 10.87 27.66
C ASN A 622 3.62 11.00 28.70
N ASP A 623 4.43 9.97 28.86
CA ASP A 623 5.50 9.90 29.85
C ASP A 623 6.89 10.31 29.31
N GLY A 624 6.96 10.70 28.04
CA GLY A 624 8.21 11.01 27.35
C GLY A 624 8.67 9.92 26.39
N VAL A 625 8.20 8.67 26.56
CA VAL A 625 8.45 7.52 25.68
C VAL A 625 7.20 7.18 24.87
N GLY A 626 6.03 7.32 25.45
CA GLY A 626 4.75 7.14 24.77
C GLY A 626 3.55 7.50 25.64
N ILE A 627 2.34 7.33 25.10
CA ILE A 627 1.09 7.45 25.84
C ILE A 627 0.72 6.07 26.38
N THR A 628 0.76 5.90 27.69
CA THR A 628 0.51 4.60 28.32
C THR A 628 -0.12 4.74 29.70
N THR A 629 -0.75 3.68 30.17
CA THR A 629 -1.36 3.60 31.50
C THR A 629 -0.82 2.40 32.25
N LYS A 630 -1.06 2.36 33.56
CA LYS A 630 -0.72 1.20 34.37
C LYS A 630 -1.79 0.14 34.20
N GLU A 631 -1.40 -1.08 33.87
CA GLU A 631 -2.30 -2.21 33.67
C GLU A 631 -2.00 -3.35 34.64
N ALA A 632 -3.07 -3.93 35.19
CA ALA A 632 -2.98 -5.09 36.08
C ALA A 632 -3.04 -6.39 35.27
N ARG A 633 -2.01 -7.23 35.37
CA ARG A 633 -1.87 -8.49 34.61
C ARG A 633 -2.29 -9.68 35.47
N LYS A 634 -3.61 -9.84 35.64
CA LYS A 634 -4.19 -10.87 36.52
C LYS A 634 -3.83 -12.28 36.07
N GLU A 635 -3.59 -12.48 34.79
CA GLU A 635 -3.25 -13.74 34.14
C GLU A 635 -1.77 -14.14 34.32
N TYR A 636 -0.89 -13.26 34.83
CA TYR A 636 0.54 -13.56 34.93
C TYR A 636 0.91 -14.63 35.98
N TYR A 637 -0.07 -15.17 36.71
CA TYR A 637 0.13 -16.40 37.48
C TYR A 637 0.52 -17.57 36.55
N ARG A 638 0.13 -17.50 35.27
CA ARG A 638 0.40 -18.51 34.22
C ARG A 638 1.89 -18.63 33.84
N TYR A 639 2.73 -17.65 34.19
CA TYR A 639 4.19 -17.81 34.10
C TYR A 639 4.70 -18.99 34.97
N PHE A 640 3.96 -19.34 36.02
CA PHE A 640 4.32 -20.33 37.03
C PHE A 640 3.43 -21.58 37.01
N THR A 641 2.30 -21.54 36.31
CA THR A 641 1.37 -22.67 36.19
C THR A 641 1.95 -23.73 35.28
N ASN A 642 1.89 -25.00 35.69
CA ASN A 642 2.26 -26.11 34.81
C ASN A 642 1.10 -26.45 33.89
N GLU A 643 1.11 -25.93 32.67
CA GLU A 643 0.04 -26.12 31.66
C GLU A 643 0.55 -26.33 30.22
N ILE A 644 1.85 -26.21 29.95
CA ILE A 644 2.43 -26.49 28.64
C ILE A 644 2.55 -28.00 28.44
N TYR A 645 1.66 -28.58 27.63
CA TYR A 645 1.64 -30.02 27.37
C TYR A 645 2.83 -30.51 26.55
N ILE A 646 3.43 -31.62 26.99
CA ILE A 646 4.44 -32.40 26.27
C ILE A 646 4.04 -33.88 26.29
N PRO A 647 3.84 -34.54 25.12
CA PRO A 647 3.39 -35.94 25.05
C PRO A 647 4.33 -36.95 25.73
N ASP A 648 3.77 -38.04 26.23
CA ASP A 648 4.55 -39.16 26.81
C ASP A 648 5.53 -39.75 25.77
N GLY A 649 6.75 -40.05 26.21
CA GLY A 649 7.83 -40.51 25.34
C GLY A 649 8.45 -39.44 24.42
N TRP A 650 8.01 -38.18 24.50
CA TRP A 650 8.67 -37.07 23.82
C TRP A 650 9.74 -36.43 24.72
N SER A 651 10.96 -36.26 24.21
CA SER A 651 12.02 -35.50 24.87
C SER A 651 12.94 -34.88 23.82
N GLY A 652 13.25 -33.61 23.98
CA GLY A 652 14.03 -32.83 23.02
C GLY A 652 14.83 -31.70 23.64
N LYS A 653 15.62 -31.01 22.81
CA LYS A 653 16.40 -29.83 23.20
C LYS A 653 15.65 -28.56 22.77
N PHE A 654 15.33 -27.68 23.71
CA PHE A 654 14.78 -26.35 23.41
C PHE A 654 15.87 -25.39 22.93
N GLY A 655 15.49 -24.29 22.28
CA GLY A 655 16.43 -23.30 21.74
C GLY A 655 17.42 -22.76 22.78
N GLN A 656 16.94 -22.50 24.01
CA GLN A 656 17.75 -22.01 25.13
C GLN A 656 18.66 -23.08 25.76
N GLY A 657 18.72 -24.28 25.17
CA GLY A 657 19.65 -25.35 25.51
C GLY A 657 19.15 -26.35 26.55
N ASN A 658 18.04 -26.07 27.24
CA ASN A 658 17.40 -26.97 28.18
C ASN A 658 16.75 -28.19 27.49
N THR A 659 16.70 -29.32 28.20
CA THR A 659 15.96 -30.51 27.76
C THR A 659 14.49 -30.39 28.20
N ILE A 660 13.57 -30.65 27.27
CA ILE A 660 12.12 -30.58 27.49
C ILE A 660 11.48 -31.95 27.23
N PRO A 661 10.63 -32.48 28.13
CA PRO A 661 10.25 -31.90 29.42
C PRO A 661 11.33 -32.07 30.51
N GLY A 662 12.37 -32.88 30.24
CA GLY A 662 13.41 -33.18 31.22
C GLY A 662 12.85 -33.84 32.49
N ASN A 663 13.46 -33.54 33.64
CA ASN A 663 13.01 -34.02 34.94
C ASN A 663 11.89 -33.16 35.58
N GLN A 664 11.50 -32.07 34.92
CA GLN A 664 10.50 -31.13 35.42
C GLN A 664 9.07 -31.56 35.03
N GLY A 665 8.10 -30.74 35.45
CA GLY A 665 6.69 -30.86 35.11
C GLY A 665 5.87 -31.83 35.97
N VAL A 666 4.56 -31.76 35.79
CA VAL A 666 3.55 -32.63 36.44
C VAL A 666 2.83 -33.48 35.40
N PRO A 667 2.23 -34.62 35.77
CA PRO A 667 1.41 -35.39 34.83
C PRO A 667 0.30 -34.54 34.19
N SER A 668 0.01 -34.79 32.92
CA SER A 668 -1.12 -34.15 32.23
C SER A 668 -2.47 -34.55 32.83
N ASP A 669 -3.49 -33.72 32.65
CA ASP A 669 -4.86 -34.00 33.10
C ASP A 669 -5.52 -35.02 32.15
N PRO A 670 -5.85 -36.23 32.61
CA PRO A 670 -6.50 -37.23 31.76
C PRO A 670 -7.83 -36.79 31.16
N SER A 671 -8.54 -35.84 31.76
CA SER A 671 -9.81 -35.34 31.20
C SER A 671 -9.64 -34.50 29.94
N LYS A 672 -8.44 -33.96 29.69
CA LYS A 672 -8.10 -33.27 28.42
C LYS A 672 -7.76 -34.25 27.28
N GLY A 673 -7.76 -35.56 27.55
CA GLY A 673 -7.64 -36.60 26.52
C GLY A 673 -6.22 -36.95 26.08
N GLY A 674 -5.20 -36.35 26.70
CA GLY A 674 -3.78 -36.63 26.44
C GLY A 674 -3.12 -37.42 27.57
N LYS A 675 -1.93 -37.94 27.27
CA LYS A 675 -1.05 -38.59 28.25
C LYS A 675 0.36 -38.04 28.05
N GLY A 676 0.82 -37.27 29.02
CA GLY A 676 2.13 -36.62 28.97
C GLY A 676 2.44 -35.88 30.26
N LYS A 677 3.12 -34.75 30.14
CA LYS A 677 3.44 -33.84 31.23
C LYS A 677 3.05 -32.40 30.89
N TYR A 678 2.78 -31.60 31.90
CA TYR A 678 2.74 -30.15 31.79
C TYR A 678 4.00 -29.52 32.37
N LEU A 679 4.60 -28.60 31.62
CA LEU A 679 5.63 -27.68 32.10
C LEU A 679 5.01 -26.30 32.39
N SER A 680 5.66 -25.51 33.22
CA SER A 680 5.37 -24.07 33.28
C SER A 680 6.11 -23.30 32.20
N TYR A 681 5.60 -22.10 31.90
CA TYR A 681 6.27 -21.14 31.02
C TYR A 681 7.75 -20.96 31.39
N ALA A 682 8.05 -20.73 32.68
CA ALA A 682 9.40 -20.45 33.15
C ALA A 682 10.31 -21.69 33.20
N GLU A 683 9.76 -22.90 33.17
CA GLU A 683 10.52 -24.15 33.00
C GLU A 683 10.89 -24.40 31.54
N LEU A 684 9.98 -24.09 30.60
CA LEU A 684 10.25 -24.17 29.17
C LEU A 684 11.27 -23.11 28.74
N ARG A 685 11.13 -21.87 29.25
CA ARG A 685 11.91 -20.69 28.86
C ARG A 685 12.80 -20.19 30.00
N PRO A 686 13.85 -20.92 30.41
CA PRO A 686 14.63 -20.59 31.59
C PRO A 686 15.28 -19.19 31.56
N ASN A 687 15.57 -18.63 30.39
CA ASN A 687 16.20 -17.32 30.26
C ASN A 687 15.29 -16.16 30.70
N ILE A 688 13.96 -16.37 30.81
CA ILE A 688 13.05 -15.33 31.34
C ILE A 688 13.42 -14.90 32.77
N LYS A 689 14.11 -15.77 33.51
CA LYS A 689 14.56 -15.47 34.87
C LYS A 689 15.67 -14.42 34.93
N ASN A 690 16.29 -14.11 33.79
CA ASN A 690 17.29 -13.06 33.66
C ASN A 690 16.67 -11.70 33.31
N ASP A 691 15.35 -11.66 33.05
CA ASP A 691 14.63 -10.43 32.77
C ASP A 691 14.67 -9.48 33.99
N PRO A 692 14.90 -8.17 33.79
CA PRO A 692 14.93 -7.19 34.89
C PRO A 692 13.70 -7.20 35.79
N ASP A 693 12.52 -7.47 35.23
CA ASP A 693 11.24 -7.44 35.95
C ASP A 693 10.83 -8.81 36.51
N TRP A 694 11.58 -9.87 36.23
CA TRP A 694 11.29 -11.21 36.72
C TRP A 694 11.23 -11.27 38.25
N ALA A 695 12.16 -10.62 38.94
CA ALA A 695 12.21 -10.62 40.40
C ALA A 695 10.97 -9.97 41.02
N TYR A 696 10.42 -8.93 40.38
CA TYR A 696 9.17 -8.30 40.80
C TYR A 696 7.98 -9.24 40.60
N LEU A 697 7.84 -9.83 39.40
CA LEU A 697 6.75 -10.75 39.10
C LEU A 697 6.78 -11.98 40.01
N GLU A 698 7.95 -12.60 40.21
CA GLU A 698 8.10 -13.77 41.06
C GLU A 698 7.78 -13.45 42.53
N ASN A 699 8.21 -12.29 43.04
CA ASN A 699 7.87 -11.86 44.39
C ASN A 699 6.37 -11.60 44.54
N LYS A 700 5.74 -10.95 43.55
CA LYS A 700 4.29 -10.73 43.54
C LYS A 700 3.54 -12.05 43.56
N TYR A 701 3.90 -13.00 42.70
CA TYR A 701 3.31 -14.34 42.70
C TYR A 701 3.39 -15.01 44.08
N LYS A 702 4.58 -15.03 44.70
CA LYS A 702 4.79 -15.65 46.01
C LYS A 702 4.01 -15.00 47.15
N THR A 703 3.75 -13.70 47.06
CA THR A 703 3.17 -12.91 48.17
C THR A 703 1.67 -12.66 48.02
N SER A 704 1.14 -12.68 46.80
CA SER A 704 -0.24 -12.27 46.52
C SER A 704 -1.06 -13.35 45.80
N TRP A 705 -0.46 -14.23 44.98
CA TRP A 705 -1.24 -15.26 44.29
C TRP A 705 -1.64 -16.40 45.25
N ASN A 706 -2.95 -16.63 45.34
CA ASN A 706 -3.54 -17.71 46.12
C ASN A 706 -4.00 -18.84 45.19
N ALA A 707 -3.25 -19.94 45.19
CA ALA A 707 -3.52 -21.08 44.32
C ALA A 707 -4.84 -21.80 44.64
N GLN A 708 -5.38 -21.66 45.86
CA GLN A 708 -6.66 -22.28 46.24
C GLN A 708 -7.86 -21.48 45.73
N THR A 709 -7.81 -20.14 45.84
CA THR A 709 -8.90 -19.26 45.39
C THR A 709 -8.77 -18.85 43.93
N LYS A 710 -7.57 -19.04 43.33
CA LYS A 710 -7.18 -18.54 42.00
C LYS A 710 -7.32 -17.02 41.88
N LYS A 711 -6.96 -16.30 42.94
CA LYS A 711 -7.02 -14.84 43.00
C LYS A 711 -5.70 -14.28 43.53
N TRP A 712 -5.49 -13.00 43.24
CA TRP A 712 -4.44 -12.19 43.83
C TRP A 712 -4.98 -11.49 45.08
N ASP A 713 -4.67 -12.02 46.27
CA ASP A 713 -5.23 -11.55 47.53
C ASP A 713 -4.72 -10.13 47.89
N ASP A 714 -3.48 -9.81 47.51
CA ASP A 714 -2.81 -8.53 47.76
C ASP A 714 -2.48 -7.77 46.44
N GLY A 715 -3.41 -7.84 45.49
CA GLY A 715 -3.33 -7.18 44.18
C GLY A 715 -2.46 -7.94 43.15
N ALA A 716 -2.89 -7.89 41.89
CA ALA A 716 -2.19 -8.47 40.74
C ALA A 716 -0.87 -7.74 40.45
N PRO A 717 0.07 -8.35 39.70
CA PRO A 717 1.23 -7.62 39.21
C PRO A 717 0.77 -6.54 38.21
N GLU A 718 1.34 -5.36 38.33
CA GLU A 718 1.02 -4.22 37.48
C GLU A 718 2.26 -3.78 36.70
N PHE A 719 2.05 -3.39 35.44
CA PHE A 719 3.08 -2.96 34.50
C PHE A 719 2.61 -1.72 33.74
N THR A 720 3.56 -1.03 33.12
CA THR A 720 3.30 0.08 32.21
C THR A 720 4.04 -0.25 30.93
N TYR A 721 3.30 -0.56 29.87
CA TYR A 721 3.89 -1.06 28.62
C TYR A 721 3.88 -0.02 27.51
N HIS A 722 4.94 -0.04 26.72
CA HIS A 722 5.13 0.74 25.51
C HIS A 722 5.05 -0.18 24.30
N ARG A 723 3.85 -0.70 24.04
CA ARG A 723 3.58 -1.53 22.86
C ARG A 723 3.66 -0.70 21.59
N PHE A 724 4.44 -1.15 20.62
CA PHE A 724 4.68 -0.41 19.38
C PHE A 724 3.38 -0.07 18.64
N TRP A 725 2.51 -1.08 18.43
CA TRP A 725 1.23 -0.88 17.75
C TRP A 725 0.34 0.14 18.47
N SER A 726 0.28 0.10 19.81
CA SER A 726 -0.54 1.01 20.61
C SER A 726 -0.10 2.46 20.47
N GLN A 727 1.22 2.68 20.43
CA GLN A 727 1.80 4.01 20.28
C GLN A 727 1.58 4.56 18.86
N VAL A 728 1.65 3.70 17.85
CA VAL A 728 1.25 4.08 16.49
C VAL A 728 -0.25 4.39 16.42
N ASP A 729 -1.11 3.59 17.04
CA ASP A 729 -2.55 3.84 17.09
C ASP A 729 -2.85 5.21 17.70
N MET A 730 -2.17 5.57 18.79
CA MET A 730 -2.28 6.90 19.40
C MET A 730 -1.74 8.02 18.51
N ALA A 731 -0.54 7.86 17.93
CA ALA A 731 0.07 8.86 17.06
C ALA A 731 -0.82 9.14 15.83
N THR A 732 -1.28 8.09 15.17
CA THR A 732 -2.17 8.17 14.00
C THR A 732 -3.54 8.77 14.37
N ALA A 733 -4.06 8.54 15.57
CA ALA A 733 -5.30 9.19 16.02
C ALA A 733 -5.21 10.73 16.06
N TYR A 734 -4.08 11.28 16.53
CA TYR A 734 -3.85 12.72 16.47
C TYR A 734 -3.73 13.22 15.02
N ALA A 735 -2.94 12.53 14.20
CA ALA A 735 -2.75 12.88 12.78
C ALA A 735 -4.09 12.89 12.03
N GLU A 736 -4.92 11.85 12.19
CA GLU A 736 -6.18 11.73 11.46
C GLU A 736 -7.23 12.73 11.94
N TYR A 737 -7.30 13.01 13.25
CA TYR A 737 -8.16 14.08 13.76
C TYR A 737 -7.77 15.43 13.15
N ASP A 738 -6.47 15.73 13.10
CA ASP A 738 -6.01 16.95 12.45
C ASP A 738 -6.37 17.01 10.96
N ARG A 739 -6.01 15.97 10.22
CA ARG A 739 -6.24 15.88 8.77
C ARG A 739 -7.71 16.02 8.40
N LEU A 740 -8.60 15.32 9.10
CA LEU A 740 -10.01 15.17 8.72
C LEU A 740 -10.93 16.21 9.36
N ILE A 741 -10.64 16.64 10.59
CA ILE A 741 -11.52 17.54 11.35
C ILE A 741 -11.01 18.98 11.35
N ASN A 742 -9.73 19.18 11.66
CA ASN A 742 -9.13 20.53 11.66
C ASN A 742 -8.82 21.03 10.24
N GLY A 743 -8.96 20.18 9.23
CA GLY A 743 -8.71 20.49 7.82
C GLY A 743 -7.23 20.39 7.44
N GLY A 744 -6.46 19.57 8.16
CA GLY A 744 -5.05 19.31 7.91
C GLY A 744 -4.22 20.58 8.01
N GLY A 745 -4.39 21.32 9.11
CA GLY A 745 -3.66 22.55 9.37
C GLY A 745 -2.19 22.29 9.05
N SER A 746 -1.67 22.98 8.04
CA SER A 746 -0.35 22.76 7.48
C SER A 746 0.77 23.13 8.47
N GLY A 747 0.91 22.46 9.61
CA GLY A 747 1.98 22.80 10.53
C GLY A 747 2.21 21.81 11.67
N PRO A 748 3.29 22.01 12.45
CA PRO A 748 4.47 22.84 12.20
C PRO A 748 5.69 21.93 11.99
N VAL A 749 6.40 22.06 10.89
CA VAL A 749 7.84 22.19 11.08
C VAL A 749 8.05 23.69 11.20
N ASP A 750 8.77 24.15 12.23
CA ASP A 750 9.40 25.46 12.15
C ASP A 750 9.93 25.59 10.72
N PRO A 751 9.61 26.68 9.99
CA PRO A 751 10.05 26.76 8.62
C PRO A 751 11.57 26.71 8.72
N VAL A 752 12.14 25.60 8.25
CA VAL A 752 13.57 25.36 8.19
C VAL A 752 13.99 25.67 6.76
N ALA A 753 15.25 26.05 6.58
CA ALA A 753 15.82 26.12 5.25
C ALA A 753 15.58 24.76 4.54
N PRO A 754 15.23 24.74 3.24
CA PRO A 754 15.00 23.50 2.53
C PRO A 754 16.25 22.60 2.59
N LYS A 755 16.07 21.28 2.45
CA LYS A 755 17.21 20.37 2.19
C LYS A 755 17.76 20.61 0.77
N ALA A 756 18.98 20.15 0.52
CA ALA A 756 19.57 20.21 -0.83
C ALA A 756 18.68 19.45 -1.83
N PRO A 757 18.43 19.99 -3.05
CA PRO A 757 17.72 19.29 -4.11
C PRO A 757 18.30 17.90 -4.39
N GLY A 758 17.43 16.89 -4.38
CA GLY A 758 17.77 15.50 -4.68
C GLY A 758 17.62 15.17 -6.17
N ASN A 759 18.16 14.01 -6.59
CA ASN A 759 18.03 13.48 -7.95
C ASN A 759 18.37 14.50 -9.05
N VAL A 760 19.37 15.35 -8.81
CA VAL A 760 19.80 16.30 -9.83
C VAL A 760 20.36 15.50 -11.01
N LYS A 761 19.91 15.85 -12.22
CA LYS A 761 20.35 15.23 -13.47
C LYS A 761 20.71 16.34 -14.45
N ALA A 762 21.75 16.11 -15.24
CA ALA A 762 22.16 16.99 -16.33
C ALA A 762 22.14 16.22 -17.65
N ALA A 763 21.27 16.63 -18.58
CA ALA A 763 21.18 16.08 -19.92
C ALA A 763 21.78 17.04 -20.93
N ALA A 764 22.83 16.61 -21.64
CA ALA A 764 23.46 17.40 -22.69
C ALA A 764 22.61 17.44 -23.97
N GLY A 765 22.64 18.57 -24.68
CA GLY A 765 22.13 18.73 -26.04
C GLY A 765 23.00 19.70 -26.83
N ASP A 766 22.61 20.02 -28.07
CA ASP A 766 23.33 21.00 -28.88
C ASP A 766 23.23 22.41 -28.28
N ALA A 767 24.39 22.95 -27.88
CA ALA A 767 24.54 24.25 -27.24
C ALA A 767 23.63 24.44 -26.01
N LYS A 768 23.28 23.34 -25.32
CA LYS A 768 22.45 23.39 -24.12
C LYS A 768 22.72 22.25 -23.14
N VAL A 769 22.43 22.50 -21.86
CA VAL A 769 22.26 21.47 -20.83
C VAL A 769 20.88 21.63 -20.20
N VAL A 770 20.11 20.55 -20.12
CA VAL A 770 18.84 20.52 -19.39
C VAL A 770 19.08 19.90 -18.03
N LEU A 771 18.82 20.66 -16.98
CA LEU A 771 18.86 20.22 -15.59
C LEU A 771 17.45 19.93 -15.08
N THR A 772 17.32 18.84 -14.33
CA THR A 772 16.11 18.50 -13.58
C THR A 772 16.48 18.03 -12.18
N TRP A 773 15.58 18.21 -11.21
CA TRP A 773 15.78 17.77 -9.83
C TRP A 773 14.44 17.50 -9.12
N SER A 774 14.48 16.78 -8.00
CA SER A 774 13.33 16.61 -7.12
C SER A 774 13.17 17.84 -6.21
N LYS A 775 11.94 18.32 -6.04
CA LYS A 775 11.63 19.42 -5.11
C LYS A 775 11.82 18.95 -3.67
N PRO A 776 12.74 19.56 -2.89
CA PRO A 776 12.78 19.34 -1.45
C PRO A 776 11.60 20.05 -0.77
N SER A 777 11.11 19.47 0.33
CA SER A 777 10.02 20.04 1.12
C SER A 777 10.31 21.48 1.54
N GLY A 778 9.30 22.35 1.48
CA GLY A 778 9.42 23.77 1.82
C GLY A 778 10.20 24.65 0.83
N ALA A 779 10.67 24.13 -0.31
CA ALA A 779 11.36 24.94 -1.32
C ALA A 779 10.41 25.82 -2.15
N GLU A 780 10.77 27.10 -2.30
CA GLU A 780 10.02 28.10 -3.06
C GLU A 780 10.76 28.54 -4.33
N SER A 781 12.10 28.50 -4.29
CA SER A 781 12.97 28.81 -5.41
C SER A 781 14.24 27.96 -5.38
N TYR A 782 14.97 27.94 -6.49
CA TYR A 782 16.22 27.21 -6.66
C TYR A 782 17.25 28.10 -7.31
N THR A 783 18.48 28.04 -6.80
CA THR A 783 19.64 28.69 -7.40
C THR A 783 20.48 27.64 -8.09
N VAL A 784 20.57 27.74 -9.41
CA VAL A 784 21.39 26.87 -10.27
C VAL A 784 22.77 27.49 -10.40
N LYS A 785 23.80 26.72 -10.07
CA LYS A 785 25.20 27.15 -10.13
C LYS A 785 25.98 26.23 -11.05
N ARG A 786 26.95 26.79 -11.77
CA ARG A 786 27.77 26.11 -12.78
C ARG A 786 29.26 26.38 -12.56
N ALA A 787 30.10 25.39 -12.85
CA ALA A 787 31.55 25.50 -12.93
C ALA A 787 32.09 24.80 -14.18
N GLU A 788 33.29 25.16 -14.63
CA GLU A 788 34.03 24.45 -15.70
C GLU A 788 35.05 23.45 -15.12
N THR A 789 35.14 23.36 -13.78
CA THR A 789 36.04 22.45 -13.06
C THR A 789 35.25 21.71 -11.98
N SER A 790 35.44 20.40 -11.89
CA SER A 790 34.79 19.57 -10.86
C SER A 790 35.16 20.04 -9.46
N GLY A 791 34.17 20.16 -8.58
CA GLY A 791 34.31 20.69 -7.23
C GLY A 791 34.26 22.22 -7.15
N GLY A 792 34.07 22.92 -8.27
CA GLY A 792 33.97 24.38 -8.32
C GLY A 792 35.29 25.12 -8.58
N PRO A 793 35.33 26.45 -8.38
CA PRO A 793 34.28 27.29 -7.79
C PRO A 793 33.05 27.43 -8.72
N TYR A 794 31.85 27.35 -8.14
CA TYR A 794 30.60 27.50 -8.89
C TYR A 794 30.13 28.96 -8.95
N THR A 795 29.60 29.35 -10.10
CA THR A 795 28.94 30.64 -10.35
C THR A 795 27.44 30.44 -10.51
N GLU A 796 26.62 31.26 -9.86
CA GLU A 796 25.17 31.28 -10.10
C GLU A 796 24.87 31.69 -11.56
N ILE A 797 24.03 30.91 -12.23
CA ILE A 797 23.60 31.19 -13.61
C ILE A 797 22.10 31.43 -13.73
N ALA A 798 21.31 31.00 -12.74
CA ALA A 798 19.88 31.26 -12.70
C ALA A 798 19.30 31.06 -11.29
N THR A 799 18.21 31.77 -11.03
CA THR A 799 17.27 31.45 -9.96
C THR A 799 15.90 31.15 -10.57
N VAL A 800 15.32 29.99 -10.27
CA VAL A 800 14.06 29.49 -10.86
C VAL A 800 13.09 29.02 -9.79
N THR A 801 11.79 29.00 -10.09
CA THR A 801 10.74 28.45 -9.19
C THR A 801 10.26 27.06 -9.62
N THR A 802 10.66 26.61 -10.81
CA THR A 802 10.40 25.28 -11.38
C THR A 802 11.53 24.32 -11.07
N ASN A 803 11.25 23.02 -11.08
CA ASN A 803 12.25 21.97 -10.77
C ASN A 803 13.12 21.59 -11.98
N SER A 804 13.27 22.51 -12.93
CA SER A 804 14.06 22.32 -14.13
C SER A 804 14.60 23.66 -14.61
N PHE A 805 15.75 23.58 -15.30
CA PHE A 805 16.39 24.72 -15.93
C PHE A 805 17.14 24.27 -17.18
N THR A 806 17.03 25.04 -18.26
CA THR A 806 17.84 24.83 -19.47
C THR A 806 18.93 25.88 -19.54
N ASP A 807 20.19 25.47 -19.39
CA ASP A 807 21.34 26.33 -19.63
C ASP A 807 21.68 26.34 -21.12
N SER A 808 21.28 27.40 -21.82
CA SER A 808 21.60 27.63 -23.24
C SER A 808 22.83 28.52 -23.45
N SER A 809 23.60 28.81 -22.39
CA SER A 809 24.81 29.64 -22.46
C SER A 809 26.11 28.82 -22.55
N VAL A 810 25.97 27.51 -22.63
CA VAL A 810 27.06 26.53 -22.71
C VAL A 810 27.62 26.41 -24.12
N VAL A 811 28.91 26.11 -24.20
CA VAL A 811 29.59 25.83 -25.47
C VAL A 811 29.73 24.33 -25.64
N ASN A 812 29.46 23.84 -26.86
CA ASN A 812 29.71 22.46 -27.20
C ASN A 812 31.16 22.07 -26.96
N ASP A 813 31.36 20.80 -26.63
CA ASP A 813 32.62 20.18 -26.27
C ASP A 813 33.29 20.68 -24.98
N THR A 814 32.61 21.52 -24.20
CA THR A 814 33.04 21.93 -22.86
C THR A 814 32.25 21.17 -21.80
N THR A 815 32.93 20.57 -20.81
CA THR A 815 32.25 19.89 -19.70
C THR A 815 31.90 20.92 -18.64
N TYR A 816 30.62 20.98 -18.28
CA TYR A 816 30.12 21.84 -17.23
C TYR A 816 29.64 21.01 -16.05
N TYR A 817 29.94 21.50 -14.85
CA TYR A 817 29.55 20.91 -13.58
C TYR A 817 28.49 21.79 -12.92
N TYR A 818 27.43 21.17 -12.41
CA TYR A 818 26.28 21.86 -11.85
C TYR A 818 25.97 21.38 -10.45
N VAL A 819 25.57 22.34 -9.63
CA VAL A 819 24.91 22.10 -8.35
C VAL A 819 23.68 23.00 -8.26
N VAL A 820 22.68 22.54 -7.52
CA VAL A 820 21.45 23.29 -7.29
C VAL A 820 21.26 23.43 -5.78
N SER A 821 20.92 24.62 -5.31
CA SER A 821 20.45 24.85 -3.94
C SER A 821 19.00 25.30 -3.97
N ALA A 822 18.22 24.91 -2.97
CA ALA A 822 16.85 25.34 -2.77
C ALA A 822 16.80 26.47 -1.74
N ALA A 823 15.81 27.34 -1.86
CA ALA A 823 15.60 28.43 -0.92
C ALA A 823 14.11 28.64 -0.65
N ASN A 824 13.83 29.19 0.51
CA ASN A 824 12.54 29.74 0.92
C ASN A 824 12.75 31.00 1.76
N ALA A 825 11.68 31.56 2.30
CA ALA A 825 11.74 32.75 3.17
C ALA A 825 12.65 32.62 4.41
N ILE A 826 13.07 31.40 4.80
CA ILE A 826 13.89 31.15 6.00
C ILE A 826 15.37 31.05 5.69
N GLY A 827 15.72 30.39 4.59
CA GLY A 827 17.12 30.20 4.26
C GLY A 827 17.35 29.38 3.01
N VAL A 828 18.63 29.18 2.73
CA VAL A 828 19.13 28.46 1.55
C VAL A 828 19.70 27.13 2.01
N SER A 829 19.39 26.06 1.28
CA SER A 829 19.96 24.74 1.48
C SER A 829 21.47 24.70 1.19
N PRO A 830 22.19 23.64 1.63
CA PRO A 830 23.43 23.27 0.97
C PRO A 830 23.23 23.00 -0.53
N ASP A 831 24.32 22.98 -1.28
CA ASP A 831 24.32 22.56 -2.69
C ASP A 831 24.02 21.06 -2.81
N SER A 832 23.34 20.68 -3.89
CA SER A 832 23.12 19.28 -4.27
C SER A 832 24.43 18.53 -4.51
N ALA A 833 24.33 17.20 -4.69
CA ALA A 833 25.42 16.46 -5.35
C ALA A 833 25.74 17.10 -6.71
N GLU A 834 27.03 17.18 -7.04
CA GLU A 834 27.50 17.68 -8.34
C GLU A 834 27.08 16.72 -9.46
N VAL A 835 26.56 17.27 -10.55
CA VAL A 835 26.37 16.56 -11.81
C VAL A 835 27.12 17.26 -12.92
N SER A 836 27.54 16.52 -13.94
CA SER A 836 28.24 17.09 -15.09
C SER A 836 27.55 16.76 -16.41
N ALA A 837 27.63 17.67 -17.36
CA ALA A 837 27.23 17.43 -18.75
C ALA A 837 28.22 18.09 -19.71
N LYS A 838 28.48 17.43 -20.84
CA LYS A 838 29.27 17.96 -21.96
C LYS A 838 28.35 18.11 -23.18
N PRO A 839 27.81 19.30 -23.45
CA PRO A 839 27.08 19.59 -24.69
C PRO A 839 27.92 19.22 -25.91
N THR A 840 27.27 18.74 -26.96
CA THR A 840 27.93 18.40 -28.22
C THR A 840 27.07 18.91 -29.35
N ALA A 841 27.69 19.45 -30.39
CA ALA A 841 26.97 19.92 -31.56
C ALA A 841 26.10 18.81 -32.12
N ALA A 842 24.88 19.14 -32.56
CA ALA A 842 24.09 18.19 -33.30
C ALA A 842 24.91 17.78 -34.54
N PRO A 843 25.13 16.48 -34.78
CA PRO A 843 25.85 16.05 -35.97
C PRO A 843 25.07 16.52 -37.20
N VAL A 844 25.71 17.33 -38.05
CA VAL A 844 25.18 17.65 -39.37
C VAL A 844 25.41 16.40 -40.24
N PRO A 845 24.37 15.81 -40.86
CA PRO A 845 24.56 14.72 -41.83
C PRO A 845 25.61 15.13 -42.87
N ALA A 846 26.57 14.25 -43.15
CA ALA A 846 27.66 14.55 -44.07
C ALA A 846 27.12 14.76 -45.49
N LYS A 847 27.86 15.52 -46.31
CA LYS A 847 27.53 15.69 -47.74
C LYS A 847 27.47 14.31 -48.40
N GLY A 848 26.31 13.92 -48.93
CA GLY A 848 26.04 12.59 -49.49
C GLY A 848 25.16 11.66 -48.64
N ASP A 849 24.90 12.02 -47.38
CA ASP A 849 23.99 11.27 -46.50
C ASP A 849 22.52 11.45 -46.88
N LEU A 850 22.19 12.54 -47.58
CA LEU A 850 20.90 12.72 -48.23
C LEU A 850 21.08 12.66 -49.75
N VAL A 851 20.17 11.99 -50.44
CA VAL A 851 20.19 11.83 -51.89
C VAL A 851 18.82 12.18 -52.46
N VAL A 852 18.79 12.95 -53.54
CA VAL A 852 17.58 13.13 -54.36
C VAL A 852 17.63 12.13 -55.51
N GLU A 853 16.61 11.29 -55.58
CA GLU A 853 16.31 10.49 -56.76
C GLU A 853 15.25 11.18 -57.61
N TYR A 854 15.40 11.08 -58.93
CA TYR A 854 14.54 11.72 -59.92
C TYR A 854 14.13 10.71 -60.99
N LYS A 855 12.89 10.84 -61.47
CA LYS A 855 12.45 10.31 -62.76
C LYS A 855 11.57 11.33 -63.48
N VAL A 856 11.60 11.29 -64.80
CA VAL A 856 10.72 12.05 -65.68
C VAL A 856 9.42 11.27 -65.89
N ASN A 857 8.26 11.88 -65.62
CA ASN A 857 6.95 11.27 -65.91
C ASN A 857 6.41 11.64 -67.29
N ASP A 858 6.96 12.69 -67.91
CA ASP A 858 6.68 13.08 -69.29
C ASP A 858 7.98 13.36 -70.03
N SER A 859 8.34 12.48 -70.98
CA SER A 859 9.59 12.61 -71.71
C SER A 859 9.50 13.55 -72.91
N ASN A 860 8.35 14.20 -73.15
CA ASN A 860 8.14 15.10 -74.27
C ASN A 860 8.56 16.54 -73.92
N PRO A 861 9.71 17.05 -74.40
CA PRO A 861 10.28 18.31 -73.92
C PRO A 861 9.61 19.57 -74.50
N GLY A 862 8.37 19.46 -74.99
CA GLY A 862 7.73 20.47 -75.84
C GLY A 862 6.24 20.65 -75.59
N ASP A 863 5.73 20.17 -74.46
CA ASP A 863 4.33 20.34 -74.06
C ASP A 863 4.17 21.45 -73.01
N ASN A 864 2.98 21.55 -72.41
CA ASN A 864 2.62 22.62 -71.49
C ASN A 864 2.81 22.26 -70.01
N GLN A 865 3.47 21.13 -69.69
CA GLN A 865 3.63 20.65 -68.31
C GLN A 865 4.98 19.98 -68.06
N ILE A 866 5.75 20.49 -67.11
CA ILE A 866 6.96 19.81 -66.62
C ILE A 866 6.55 18.90 -65.45
N ARG A 867 6.84 17.59 -65.56
CA ARG A 867 6.31 16.55 -64.64
C ARG A 867 7.40 15.65 -64.03
N PRO A 868 8.17 16.13 -63.05
CA PRO A 868 9.18 15.33 -62.38
C PRO A 868 8.57 14.54 -61.20
N THR A 869 9.09 13.33 -60.95
CA THR A 869 8.93 12.65 -59.65
C THR A 869 10.25 12.66 -58.91
N LEU A 870 10.19 13.01 -57.62
CA LEU A 870 11.33 13.04 -56.73
C LEU A 870 11.17 12.07 -55.57
N ARG A 871 12.29 11.70 -54.96
CA ARG A 871 12.35 11.00 -53.67
C ARG A 871 13.60 11.45 -52.92
N VAL A 872 13.44 11.79 -51.64
CA VAL A 872 14.57 12.09 -50.75
C VAL A 872 14.91 10.84 -49.98
N VAL A 873 16.14 10.34 -50.14
CA VAL A 873 16.64 9.13 -49.49
C VAL A 873 17.64 9.52 -48.41
N ASN A 874 17.46 9.00 -47.20
CA ASN A 874 18.39 9.17 -46.10
C ASN A 874 19.32 7.96 -46.00
N LYS A 875 20.55 8.13 -46.48
CA LYS A 875 21.65 7.17 -46.39
C LYS A 875 22.53 7.38 -45.16
N GLY A 876 22.29 8.44 -44.39
CA GLY A 876 23.01 8.75 -43.15
C GLY A 876 22.59 7.86 -41.98
N THR A 877 23.20 8.10 -40.82
CA THR A 877 22.95 7.37 -39.56
C THR A 877 21.97 8.05 -38.63
N GLU A 878 21.51 9.27 -38.96
CA GLU A 878 20.62 10.08 -38.14
C GLU A 878 19.27 10.31 -38.83
N SER A 879 18.19 10.45 -38.06
CA SER A 879 16.88 10.84 -38.60
C SER A 879 16.87 12.30 -39.06
N VAL A 880 16.23 12.57 -40.19
CA VAL A 880 16.15 13.93 -40.76
C VAL A 880 14.70 14.44 -40.76
N ASP A 881 14.47 15.60 -40.14
CA ASP A 881 13.20 16.32 -40.21
C ASP A 881 13.02 16.95 -41.60
N LEU A 882 11.96 16.54 -42.32
CA LEU A 882 11.70 17.03 -43.67
C LEU A 882 11.41 18.53 -43.72
N SER A 883 10.91 19.13 -42.64
CA SER A 883 10.64 20.58 -42.60
C SER A 883 11.91 21.43 -42.74
N GLN A 884 13.08 20.84 -42.54
CA GLN A 884 14.39 21.46 -42.72
C GLN A 884 14.97 21.26 -44.13
N VAL A 885 14.32 20.45 -44.97
CA VAL A 885 14.79 20.05 -46.30
C VAL A 885 14.17 20.95 -47.39
N LYS A 886 15.00 21.33 -48.37
CA LYS A 886 14.55 21.96 -49.61
C LYS A 886 15.19 21.28 -50.82
N VAL A 887 14.44 21.06 -51.89
CA VAL A 887 14.94 20.51 -53.16
C VAL A 887 14.70 21.52 -54.28
N ARG A 888 15.66 21.71 -55.19
CA ARG A 888 15.52 22.63 -56.32
C ARG A 888 15.49 21.90 -57.65
N TYR A 889 14.55 22.27 -58.51
CA TYR A 889 14.48 21.83 -59.91
C TYR A 889 14.65 23.06 -60.81
N TYR A 890 15.76 23.11 -61.55
CA TYR A 890 16.18 24.23 -62.40
C TYR A 890 15.68 24.04 -63.83
N PHE A 891 15.09 25.10 -64.40
CA PHE A 891 14.48 25.12 -65.72
C PHE A 891 14.51 26.53 -66.33
N THR A 892 14.19 26.64 -67.61
CA THR A 892 13.95 27.90 -68.32
C THR A 892 12.45 28.17 -68.44
N ALA A 893 11.99 29.34 -67.99
CA ALA A 893 10.58 29.70 -67.99
C ALA A 893 10.02 30.03 -69.39
N ASP A 894 10.89 30.17 -70.40
CA ASP A 894 10.53 30.38 -71.81
C ASP A 894 9.51 31.50 -72.03
N GLY A 895 9.71 32.63 -71.36
CA GLY A 895 8.84 33.80 -71.43
C GLY A 895 8.65 34.50 -70.09
N ALA A 896 7.75 35.50 -70.07
CA ALA A 896 7.44 36.27 -68.87
C ALA A 896 6.17 35.78 -68.14
N THR A 897 5.52 34.73 -68.62
CA THR A 897 4.29 34.19 -68.02
C THR A 897 4.59 33.57 -66.65
N GLY A 898 3.74 33.84 -65.66
CA GLY A 898 3.84 33.22 -64.34
C GLY A 898 3.65 31.70 -64.37
N GLN A 899 4.20 31.02 -63.37
CA GLN A 899 4.24 29.56 -63.26
C GLN A 899 3.30 29.10 -62.13
N GLU A 900 2.65 27.95 -62.32
CA GLU A 900 1.77 27.33 -61.33
C GLU A 900 2.35 25.98 -60.88
N PHE A 901 2.30 25.72 -59.56
CA PHE A 901 2.81 24.50 -58.95
C PHE A 901 1.66 23.58 -58.51
N HIS A 902 1.83 22.29 -58.76
CA HIS A 902 0.93 21.23 -58.32
C HIS A 902 1.70 20.06 -57.72
N CYS A 903 1.21 19.51 -56.61
CA CYS A 903 1.64 18.23 -56.08
C CYS A 903 0.55 17.19 -56.38
N ASP A 904 0.75 16.39 -57.44
CA ASP A 904 -0.22 15.40 -57.89
C ASP A 904 -0.32 14.23 -56.89
N TYR A 905 0.80 13.85 -56.26
CA TYR A 905 0.85 12.80 -55.24
C TYR A 905 2.11 12.92 -54.38
N ALA A 906 2.01 12.67 -53.08
CA ALA A 906 3.17 12.48 -52.21
C ALA A 906 2.86 11.48 -51.09
N VAL A 907 3.77 10.54 -50.84
CA VAL A 907 3.64 9.58 -49.72
C VAL A 907 3.61 10.30 -48.37
N VAL A 908 4.36 11.39 -48.23
CA VAL A 908 4.35 12.29 -47.05
C VAL A 908 3.14 13.23 -46.99
N GLY A 909 2.16 13.03 -47.88
CA GLY A 909 0.93 13.83 -47.99
C GLY A 909 1.11 15.08 -48.85
N SER A 910 0.34 15.20 -49.94
CA SER A 910 0.44 16.34 -50.87
C SER A 910 0.20 17.70 -50.21
N GLY A 911 -0.63 17.75 -49.15
CA GLY A 911 -0.86 18.98 -48.37
C GLY A 911 0.37 19.49 -47.61
N ASN A 912 1.40 18.65 -47.46
CA ASN A 912 2.66 19.01 -46.82
C ASN A 912 3.73 19.46 -47.80
N ILE A 913 3.48 19.43 -49.13
CA ILE A 913 4.45 19.82 -50.15
C ILE A 913 4.12 21.22 -50.68
N GLN A 914 5.11 22.11 -50.67
CA GLN A 914 4.98 23.48 -51.16
C GLN A 914 6.02 23.74 -52.26
N GLY A 915 5.60 24.39 -53.34
CA GLY A 915 6.47 24.81 -54.43
C GLY A 915 6.55 26.33 -54.54
N SER A 916 7.75 26.88 -54.65
CA SER A 916 8.00 28.30 -54.89
C SER A 916 8.91 28.48 -56.10
N PHE A 917 8.51 29.33 -57.03
CA PHE A 917 9.32 29.66 -58.20
C PHE A 917 10.25 30.83 -57.88
N VAL A 918 11.54 30.64 -58.12
CA VAL A 918 12.57 31.65 -57.86
C VAL A 918 13.32 31.94 -59.16
N LYS A 919 13.40 33.23 -59.51
CA LYS A 919 14.20 33.69 -60.65
C LYS A 919 15.69 33.62 -60.32
N VAL A 920 16.48 33.11 -61.26
CA VAL A 920 17.95 33.11 -61.21
C VAL A 920 18.44 34.39 -61.88
N ASP A 921 19.14 35.25 -61.14
CA ASP A 921 19.62 36.56 -61.62
C ASP A 921 21.11 36.76 -61.28
N PRO A 922 22.01 36.85 -62.27
CA PRO A 922 21.77 36.69 -63.71
C PRO A 922 21.40 35.24 -64.07
N PRO A 923 20.65 34.99 -65.16
CA PRO A 923 20.35 33.64 -65.62
C PRO A 923 21.63 32.88 -65.96
N VAL A 924 21.63 31.56 -65.73
CA VAL A 924 22.75 30.67 -65.98
C VAL A 924 22.45 29.72 -67.15
N THR A 925 23.44 28.97 -67.60
CA THR A 925 23.25 28.06 -68.75
C THR A 925 22.26 26.96 -68.37
N GLY A 926 21.11 26.96 -69.03
CA GLY A 926 20.04 25.99 -68.83
C GLY A 926 19.12 26.24 -67.63
N ALA A 927 19.17 27.44 -67.04
CA ALA A 927 18.17 27.85 -66.06
C ALA A 927 18.08 29.37 -65.93
N ASP A 928 16.86 29.91 -66.06
CA ASP A 928 16.53 31.26 -65.61
C ASP A 928 15.61 31.25 -64.37
N HIS A 929 15.09 30.08 -63.98
CA HIS A 929 14.30 29.85 -62.78
C HIS A 929 14.64 28.51 -62.13
N TYR A 930 14.28 28.36 -60.86
CA TYR A 930 14.09 27.05 -60.25
C TYR A 930 12.78 26.99 -59.47
N LEU A 931 12.22 25.79 -59.41
CA LEU A 931 11.17 25.42 -58.48
C LEU A 931 11.82 24.91 -57.19
N GLU A 932 11.64 25.65 -56.09
CA GLU A 932 12.03 25.22 -54.74
C GLU A 932 10.88 24.47 -54.08
N ILE A 933 11.14 23.22 -53.73
CA ILE A 933 10.21 22.32 -53.08
C ILE A 933 10.57 22.27 -51.60
N SER A 934 9.59 22.52 -50.74
CA SER A 934 9.74 22.53 -49.28
C SER A 934 8.62 21.74 -48.62
N PHE A 935 8.84 21.35 -47.36
CA PHE A 935 7.96 20.46 -46.61
C PHE A 935 7.41 21.16 -45.36
N ALA A 936 6.12 20.98 -45.08
CA ALA A 936 5.51 21.40 -43.83
C ALA A 936 5.87 20.42 -42.67
N PRO A 937 5.76 20.83 -41.39
CA PRO A 937 6.03 19.94 -40.24
C PRO A 937 5.26 18.62 -40.26
N GLY A 938 4.06 18.60 -40.87
CA GLY A 938 3.25 17.39 -41.04
C GLY A 938 3.86 16.33 -41.96
N ALA A 939 4.94 16.63 -42.69
CA ALA A 939 5.66 15.66 -43.52
C ALA A 939 6.48 14.65 -42.70
N GLY A 940 6.77 14.95 -41.42
CA GLY A 940 7.48 14.06 -40.50
C GLY A 940 8.99 13.97 -40.73
N THR A 941 9.58 12.86 -40.29
CA THR A 941 11.03 12.61 -40.32
C THR A 941 11.36 11.40 -41.19
N ILE A 942 12.49 11.43 -41.91
CA ILE A 942 13.05 10.25 -42.60
C ILE A 942 14.11 9.61 -41.70
N ALA A 943 13.83 8.39 -41.22
CA ALA A 943 14.78 7.61 -40.43
C ALA A 943 16.02 7.18 -41.25
N PRO A 944 17.14 6.82 -40.60
CA PRO A 944 18.31 6.24 -41.26
C PRO A 944 17.95 5.07 -42.18
N GLY A 945 18.48 5.06 -43.40
CA GLY A 945 18.22 4.01 -44.40
C GLY A 945 16.82 4.03 -45.03
N SER A 946 15.99 5.02 -44.70
CA SER A 946 14.62 5.18 -45.23
C SER A 946 14.52 6.30 -46.28
N ASP A 947 13.32 6.50 -46.84
CA ASP A 947 13.08 7.56 -47.84
C ASP A 947 11.71 8.26 -47.66
N SER A 948 11.52 9.39 -48.32
CA SER A 948 10.28 10.17 -48.31
C SER A 948 9.08 9.50 -49.00
N GLY A 949 9.28 8.36 -49.65
CA GLY A 949 8.43 7.86 -50.71
C GLY A 949 8.43 8.78 -51.94
N GLU A 950 7.62 8.42 -52.95
CA GLU A 950 7.50 9.21 -54.17
C GLU A 950 6.79 10.55 -53.92
N ILE A 951 7.30 11.59 -54.55
CA ILE A 951 6.74 12.94 -54.60
C ILE A 951 6.58 13.31 -56.08
N GLN A 952 5.36 13.26 -56.59
CA GLN A 952 5.01 13.56 -57.98
C GLN A 952 4.50 14.99 -58.04
N ILE A 953 5.24 15.83 -58.76
CA ILE A 953 4.90 17.25 -58.93
C ILE A 953 4.71 17.58 -60.40
N ARG A 954 4.05 18.70 -60.63
CA ARG A 954 3.79 19.24 -61.96
C ARG A 954 3.84 20.75 -61.92
N MET A 955 4.39 21.35 -62.96
CA MET A 955 4.30 22.79 -63.17
C MET A 955 3.86 23.14 -64.58
N ASN A 956 3.04 24.18 -64.71
CA ASN A 956 2.55 24.73 -65.97
C ASN A 956 2.61 26.26 -65.96
N LYS A 957 2.68 26.87 -67.14
CA LYS A 957 2.50 28.31 -67.28
C LYS A 957 1.04 28.64 -67.01
N ALA A 958 0.77 29.82 -66.44
CA ALA A 958 -0.60 30.28 -66.17
C ALA A 958 -1.47 30.37 -67.44
N ASP A 959 -0.85 30.57 -68.61
CA ASP A 959 -1.51 30.61 -69.92
C ASP A 959 -1.49 29.27 -70.67
N TRP A 960 -0.93 28.21 -70.07
CA TRP A 960 -0.79 26.87 -70.65
C TRP A 960 0.01 26.82 -71.96
N SER A 961 0.84 27.83 -72.24
CA SER A 961 1.79 27.77 -73.35
C SER A 961 2.89 26.74 -73.09
N ASN A 962 3.47 26.20 -74.17
CA ASN A 962 4.45 25.12 -74.06
C ASN A 962 5.78 25.59 -73.48
N TYR A 963 6.49 24.68 -72.80
CA TYR A 963 7.89 24.79 -72.46
C TYR A 963 8.78 24.21 -73.56
N ASN A 964 10.05 24.53 -73.49
CA ASN A 964 11.14 23.84 -74.15
C ASN A 964 12.06 23.26 -73.06
N GLU A 965 11.88 21.99 -72.70
CA GLU A 965 12.68 21.37 -71.63
C GLU A 965 14.06 20.91 -72.11
N LYS A 966 14.40 21.08 -73.40
CA LYS A 966 15.67 20.57 -73.96
C LYS A 966 16.89 21.29 -73.42
N ASP A 967 16.72 22.52 -72.98
CA ASP A 967 17.74 23.35 -72.35
C ASP A 967 17.60 23.43 -70.83
N ASP A 968 16.66 22.71 -70.21
CA ASP A 968 16.53 22.70 -68.76
C ASP A 968 17.64 21.90 -68.07
N PHE A 969 18.29 22.51 -67.08
CA PHE A 969 19.36 21.87 -66.33
C PHE A 969 18.89 20.58 -65.65
N SER A 970 17.74 20.58 -64.98
CA SER A 970 17.26 19.44 -64.20
C SER A 970 16.58 18.35 -65.04
N PHE A 971 16.26 18.59 -66.31
CA PHE A 971 15.53 17.66 -67.16
C PHE A 971 16.45 16.63 -67.82
N ASP A 972 15.97 15.37 -67.89
CA ASP A 972 16.58 14.34 -68.72
C ASP A 972 15.50 13.36 -69.22
N PRO A 973 15.20 13.33 -70.54
CA PRO A 973 14.10 12.55 -71.09
C PRO A 973 14.35 11.03 -71.01
N VAL A 974 15.57 10.58 -70.71
CA VAL A 974 15.87 9.14 -70.59
C VAL A 974 15.75 8.60 -69.16
N LYS A 975 15.52 9.46 -68.16
CA LYS A 975 15.41 9.07 -66.74
C LYS A 975 14.01 8.59 -66.39
N THR A 976 13.57 7.47 -66.94
CA THR A 976 12.21 6.94 -66.75
C THR A 976 12.02 6.09 -65.48
N SER A 977 13.05 5.90 -64.67
CA SER A 977 13.01 5.24 -63.37
C SER A 977 13.73 6.06 -62.30
N LEU A 978 13.28 5.97 -61.04
CA LEU A 978 13.90 6.71 -59.94
C LEU A 978 15.35 6.27 -59.78
N ALA A 979 16.25 7.22 -59.90
CA ALA A 979 17.68 7.05 -59.67
C ALA A 979 18.27 8.36 -59.15
N ALA A 980 19.39 8.26 -58.42
CA ALA A 980 20.11 9.42 -57.94
C ALA A 980 20.38 10.43 -59.06
N TRP A 981 20.07 11.70 -58.80
CA TRP A 981 20.14 12.77 -59.77
C TRP A 981 20.70 14.04 -59.13
N GLU A 982 21.92 14.39 -59.54
CA GLU A 982 22.64 15.51 -58.95
C GLU A 982 22.13 16.86 -59.47
N LYS A 983 21.41 16.88 -60.59
CA LYS A 983 20.87 18.11 -61.17
C LYS A 983 19.59 18.59 -60.50
N THR A 984 19.21 17.99 -59.38
CA THR A 984 18.16 18.48 -58.47
C THR A 984 18.74 18.58 -57.06
N PRO A 985 19.45 19.69 -56.73
CA PRO A 985 20.18 19.78 -55.48
C PRO A 985 19.25 19.87 -54.27
N LEU A 986 19.75 19.34 -53.14
CA LEU A 986 19.05 19.32 -51.86
C LEU A 986 19.83 20.11 -50.81
N TYR A 987 19.06 20.87 -50.04
CA TYR A 987 19.49 21.72 -48.96
C TYR A 987 18.93 21.22 -47.64
N LEU A 988 19.76 21.20 -46.59
CA LEU A 988 19.35 20.96 -45.22
C LEU A 988 19.69 22.20 -44.39
N ASN A 989 18.70 22.80 -43.73
CA ASN A 989 18.86 24.07 -43.00
C ASN A 989 19.55 25.17 -43.83
N GLY A 990 19.20 25.24 -45.12
CA GLY A 990 19.73 26.22 -46.06
C GLY A 990 21.16 25.96 -46.56
N LYS A 991 21.81 24.85 -46.17
CA LYS A 991 23.12 24.44 -46.70
C LYS A 991 22.97 23.35 -47.77
N LEU A 992 23.70 23.47 -48.88
CA LEU A 992 23.74 22.45 -49.93
C LEU A 992 24.40 21.17 -49.40
N VAL A 993 23.67 20.07 -49.38
CA VAL A 993 24.15 18.76 -48.89
C VAL A 993 24.14 17.65 -49.95
N TRP A 994 23.47 17.87 -51.09
CA TRP A 994 23.46 16.96 -52.24
C TRP A 994 23.24 17.70 -53.56
N GLY A 995 23.84 17.19 -54.64
CA GLY A 995 23.67 17.69 -56.00
C GLY A 995 24.55 18.89 -56.38
N LEU A 996 24.24 19.47 -57.54
CA LEU A 996 24.95 20.55 -58.21
C LEU A 996 23.97 21.68 -58.57
N GLU A 997 24.44 22.92 -58.45
CA GLU A 997 23.75 24.08 -59.04
C GLU A 997 24.32 24.36 -60.45
N PRO A 998 23.50 24.84 -61.41
CA PRO A 998 23.89 25.12 -62.80
C PRO A 998 24.86 26.30 -63.00
#